data_AF-A0AA35PYC1-F1
#
_entry.id   AF-A0AA35PYC1-F1
#
_cell.length_a   1.000
_cell.length_b   1.000
_cell.length_c   1.000
_cell.angle_alpha   90.00
_cell.angle_beta   90.00
_cell.angle_gamma   90.00
#
_symmetry.space_group_name_H-M   'P 1'
#
loop_
_entity.id
_entity.type
_entity.pdbx_description
1 polymer ?
#
loop_
_entity_poly.entity_id
_entity_poly.type
_entity_poly.pdbx_seq_one_letter_code
_entity_poly.pdbx_strand_id
1 'polypeptide(L)'
;MATPETHIYPRPDFERSHIRWQSLNGPWDFIFDDDDSGLSKLWQQSGLPNETSASITPSPQGNTKESDSITQKIASGTQDLIKDNLLSKSGSDSQKLNKKQQIIVPFVFQSPASGINDRNVHEVLWYERTISDLRSDEEKGKGHRLILRFGAVDYLATVWVNGQHVGGHRGGHVPFEVDVTDAIDAAGASSSSHRVTVRVYDSAYDLTQPRGKQYWGAQPESIFYTPSGGIWQNVWLEVVPTARIADASGGTIIQSHDIHSGKIHSTIAVAGRRAGQELAVELEASFLGVEVSKSEAVRLPREADHASVDLDVRLSEEKQKSLPQAVTGAEPGAAPLANDFAWKDGVALWSPEHPQLYDLTLRLLDASGRVLDEVKTTTGMRSIGWTKGDGHWRLNDKPYFQALCLDQGYWPETFMTSPSASSLKTDIELAKRMGFNGCRKHQKVEDPLFYYWADRLGYLVWGEMASAYQYSQLYVERFDREWEEAMRLVINRPCVVTWTLVNESWGYTALKENVEHRNHIRSLYYQTKTLDPTRSINDNCGWEHVITDLTTFHDYADGPELEKTCESLDTILGLKAGRDLFVREIPGRDPGAKHLAGAPVMCTEFGGVNIAAAAVPGDGKERDWGYTTASDPEDLLKRVSRLVKGVTKGGHCCAFVYTQLTDIEQEANGLYSFDRKEKLDSAKVRALMEEAIQLYYDRIK
;
A
#
# COMPACT_ATOMS: atom_id res chain seq x y z
N MET A 1 -14.58 -18.16 -9.32
CA MET A 1 -14.54 -16.89 -10.10
C MET A 1 -14.54 -15.76 -9.09
N ALA A 2 -13.68 -14.75 -9.28
CA ALA A 2 -13.76 -13.53 -8.48
C ALA A 2 -15.07 -12.80 -8.81
N THR A 3 -15.75 -12.27 -7.80
CA THR A 3 -16.97 -11.48 -7.96
C THR A 3 -16.78 -10.18 -7.20
N PRO A 4 -17.02 -9.01 -7.83
CA PRO A 4 -16.91 -7.74 -7.12
C PRO A 4 -17.86 -7.73 -5.93
N GLU A 5 -17.35 -7.42 -4.76
CA GLU A 5 -18.20 -7.29 -3.58
C GLU A 5 -18.94 -5.95 -3.63
N THR A 6 -20.25 -6.01 -3.42
CA THR A 6 -21.16 -4.85 -3.51
C THR A 6 -21.79 -4.49 -2.17
N HIS A 7 -21.61 -5.32 -1.14
CA HIS A 7 -22.28 -5.20 0.15
C HIS A 7 -21.35 -4.83 1.31
N ILE A 8 -20.03 -4.81 1.09
CA ILE A 8 -19.05 -4.43 2.11
C ILE A 8 -18.67 -2.98 1.88
N TYR A 9 -18.81 -2.15 2.93
CA TYR A 9 -18.39 -0.76 2.88
C TYR A 9 -16.87 -0.69 2.67
N PRO A 10 -16.35 0.04 1.66
CA PRO A 10 -14.92 0.02 1.33
C PRO A 10 -13.99 0.65 2.38
N ARG A 11 -14.52 1.40 3.35
CA ARG A 11 -13.74 2.10 4.39
C ARG A 11 -14.19 1.73 5.81
N PRO A 12 -14.14 0.44 6.20
CA PRO A 12 -14.59 0.01 7.54
C PRO A 12 -13.70 0.57 8.66
N ASP A 13 -12.59 1.19 8.30
CA ASP A 13 -11.69 1.90 9.18
C ASP A 13 -12.16 3.31 9.59
N PHE A 14 -13.12 3.89 8.87
CA PHE A 14 -13.59 5.25 9.07
C PHE A 14 -15.09 5.31 8.75
N GLU A 15 -15.89 4.76 9.66
CA GLU A 15 -17.30 4.44 9.42
C GLU A 15 -18.23 5.55 9.91
N ARG A 16 -19.22 5.92 9.08
CA ARG A 16 -20.43 6.60 9.56
C ARG A 16 -21.59 5.61 9.50
N SER A 17 -22.05 5.13 10.64
CA SER A 17 -23.05 4.05 10.68
C SER A 17 -24.45 4.46 10.16
N HIS A 18 -24.69 5.75 9.97
CA HIS A 18 -26.01 6.31 9.62
C HIS A 18 -26.12 6.78 8.16
N ILE A 19 -25.05 6.72 7.38
CA ILE A 19 -25.07 7.25 6.00
C ILE A 19 -25.59 6.22 5.01
N ARG A 20 -26.18 6.74 3.92
CA ARG A 20 -26.45 5.96 2.72
C ARG A 20 -25.23 5.95 1.82
N TRP A 21 -24.88 4.76 1.34
CA TRP A 21 -23.85 4.56 0.35
C TRP A 21 -24.27 3.48 -0.63
N GLN A 22 -23.64 3.44 -1.80
CA GLN A 22 -23.88 2.42 -2.82
C GLN A 22 -22.57 2.06 -3.51
N SER A 23 -22.25 0.76 -3.58
CA SER A 23 -21.17 0.29 -4.43
C SER A 23 -21.48 0.55 -5.90
N LEU A 24 -20.51 1.10 -6.62
CA LEU A 24 -20.49 1.21 -8.07
C LEU A 24 -19.55 0.18 -8.71
N ASN A 25 -19.14 -0.86 -7.97
CA ASN A 25 -18.46 -2.01 -8.56
C ASN A 25 -19.43 -2.79 -9.49
N GLY A 26 -18.88 -3.70 -10.29
CA GLY A 26 -19.60 -4.49 -11.28
C GLY A 26 -19.51 -3.90 -12.69
N PRO A 27 -20.50 -4.13 -13.56
CA PRO A 27 -20.44 -3.79 -14.97
C PRO A 27 -20.45 -2.27 -15.23
N TRP A 28 -19.57 -1.81 -16.12
CA TRP A 28 -19.52 -0.46 -16.71
C TRP A 28 -19.41 -0.58 -18.23
N ASP A 29 -20.02 0.36 -18.96
CA ASP A 29 -19.71 0.54 -20.37
C ASP A 29 -18.26 1.00 -20.51
N PHE A 30 -17.54 0.45 -21.49
CA PHE A 30 -16.10 0.65 -21.65
C PHE A 30 -15.67 0.66 -23.11
N ILE A 31 -14.74 1.54 -23.48
CA ILE A 31 -14.12 1.56 -24.80
C ILE A 31 -12.67 2.09 -24.75
N PHE A 32 -11.79 1.51 -25.56
CA PHE A 32 -10.44 2.02 -25.81
C PHE A 32 -10.45 3.15 -26.84
N ASP A 33 -9.71 4.23 -26.60
CA ASP A 33 -9.62 5.41 -27.47
C ASP A 33 -8.17 5.66 -27.90
N ASP A 34 -7.60 4.72 -28.66
CA ASP A 34 -6.19 4.73 -29.05
C ASP A 34 -5.76 5.99 -29.83
N ASP A 35 -6.70 6.69 -30.45
CA ASP A 35 -6.48 7.96 -31.16
C ASP A 35 -6.64 9.22 -30.28
N ASP A 36 -6.93 9.05 -28.98
CA ASP A 36 -7.27 10.09 -28.00
C ASP A 36 -8.30 11.13 -28.53
N SER A 37 -9.32 10.62 -29.20
CA SER A 37 -10.27 11.45 -29.95
C SER A 37 -11.53 11.79 -29.15
N GLY A 38 -11.79 11.10 -28.04
CA GLY A 38 -13.05 11.16 -27.31
C GLY A 38 -13.39 12.53 -26.75
N LEU A 39 -12.39 13.28 -26.27
CA LEU A 39 -12.59 14.67 -25.80
C LEU A 39 -12.98 15.59 -26.95
N SER A 40 -12.30 15.47 -28.11
CA SER A 40 -12.60 16.28 -29.29
C SER A 40 -13.99 15.97 -29.89
N LYS A 41 -14.43 14.71 -29.76
CA LYS A 41 -15.74 14.21 -30.16
C LYS A 41 -16.81 14.36 -29.07
N LEU A 42 -16.47 14.98 -27.93
CA LEU A 42 -17.36 15.28 -26.82
C LEU A 42 -18.08 14.07 -26.22
N TRP A 43 -17.42 12.91 -26.08
CA TRP A 43 -18.03 11.69 -25.53
C TRP A 43 -18.55 11.87 -24.10
N GLN A 44 -17.93 12.72 -23.30
CA GLN A 44 -18.44 13.11 -21.98
C GLN A 44 -19.85 13.74 -22.06
N GLN A 45 -20.19 14.40 -23.17
CA GLN A 45 -21.50 15.03 -23.39
C GLN A 45 -22.47 14.13 -24.17
N SER A 46 -22.01 13.41 -25.18
CA SER A 46 -22.86 12.59 -26.06
C SER A 46 -23.03 11.13 -25.60
N GLY A 47 -22.17 10.65 -24.71
CA GLY A 47 -22.06 9.26 -24.29
C GLY A 47 -21.03 8.48 -25.12
N LEU A 48 -20.58 7.33 -24.62
CA LEU A 48 -19.60 6.51 -25.32
C LEU A 48 -20.16 5.95 -26.65
N PRO A 49 -19.42 6.09 -27.77
CA PRO A 49 -19.86 5.55 -29.05
C PRO A 49 -19.84 4.02 -29.04
N ASN A 50 -20.52 3.38 -29.99
CA ASN A 50 -20.48 1.92 -30.11
C ASN A 50 -19.14 1.41 -30.65
N GLU A 51 -18.43 2.23 -31.43
CA GLU A 51 -17.10 1.92 -31.97
C GLU A 51 -16.27 3.18 -32.24
N THR A 52 -14.95 3.04 -32.24
CA THR A 52 -14.00 4.09 -32.63
C THR A 52 -12.83 3.48 -33.42
N SER A 53 -12.14 4.30 -34.21
CA SER A 53 -10.92 3.92 -34.91
C SER A 53 -9.81 3.53 -33.94
N ALA A 54 -9.04 2.51 -34.29
CA ALA A 54 -7.76 2.19 -33.68
C ALA A 54 -6.66 2.38 -34.73
N SER A 55 -5.71 3.29 -34.49
CA SER A 55 -4.53 3.41 -35.33
C SER A 55 -3.57 2.24 -35.07
N ILE A 56 -3.09 1.62 -36.15
CA ILE A 56 -2.09 0.54 -36.07
C ILE A 56 -0.72 1.20 -36.05
N THR A 57 0.00 1.11 -34.93
CA THR A 57 1.42 1.46 -34.90
C THR A 57 2.24 0.24 -35.39
N PRO A 58 3.15 0.37 -36.37
CA PRO A 58 3.92 -0.76 -36.88
C PRO A 58 4.97 -1.24 -35.86
N SER A 59 5.11 -2.55 -35.69
CA SER A 59 6.18 -3.19 -34.90
C SER A 59 7.47 -3.38 -35.72
N PRO A 60 8.66 -3.07 -35.18
CA PRO A 60 9.92 -3.56 -35.74
C PRO A 60 10.13 -5.05 -35.40
N GLN A 61 10.78 -5.79 -36.31
CA GLN A 61 11.17 -7.19 -36.09
C GLN A 61 12.50 -7.24 -35.33
N GLY A 62 12.47 -7.57 -34.04
CA GLY A 62 13.65 -7.79 -33.20
C GLY A 62 13.87 -9.27 -32.85
N ASN A 63 15.03 -9.81 -33.20
CA ASN A 63 15.51 -11.14 -32.79
C ASN A 63 15.99 -11.09 -31.33
N THR A 64 15.37 -11.86 -30.42
CA THR A 64 15.81 -11.93 -29.02
C THR A 64 16.70 -13.16 -28.76
N LYS A 65 17.98 -12.89 -28.46
CA LYS A 65 18.82 -13.70 -27.57
C LYS A 65 19.65 -12.74 -26.74
N GLU A 66 19.38 -12.65 -25.44
CA GLU A 66 20.39 -12.69 -24.35
C GLU A 66 19.78 -12.30 -23.00
N SER A 67 20.00 -13.19 -22.04
CA SER A 67 19.73 -13.08 -20.61
C SER A 67 20.81 -12.25 -19.94
N ASP A 68 20.61 -10.93 -19.88
CA ASP A 68 21.34 -10.01 -19.00
C ASP A 68 20.33 -9.31 -18.09
N SER A 69 20.69 -9.09 -16.82
CA SER A 69 19.77 -8.54 -15.82
C SER A 69 19.19 -7.20 -16.29
N ILE A 70 17.86 -7.11 -16.34
CA ILE A 70 17.13 -5.91 -16.75
C ILE A 70 17.53 -4.70 -15.88
N THR A 71 17.92 -4.93 -14.62
CA THR A 71 18.47 -3.91 -13.72
C THR A 71 19.70 -3.18 -14.29
N GLN A 72 20.54 -3.87 -15.09
CA GLN A 72 21.65 -3.23 -15.82
C GLN A 72 21.19 -2.57 -17.12
N LYS A 73 20.20 -3.14 -17.83
CA LYS A 73 19.64 -2.56 -19.07
C LYS A 73 18.86 -1.26 -18.82
N ILE A 74 18.09 -1.18 -17.73
CA ILE A 74 17.41 0.05 -17.28
C ILE A 74 18.44 1.16 -16.98
N ALA A 75 19.64 0.80 -16.51
CA ALA A 75 20.74 1.73 -16.29
C ALA A 75 21.49 2.14 -17.58
N SER A 76 21.37 1.38 -18.68
CA SER A 76 22.23 1.53 -19.88
C SER A 76 21.60 2.21 -21.10
N GLY A 77 20.50 2.94 -20.95
CA GLY A 77 19.94 3.80 -22.02
C GLY A 77 18.56 3.37 -22.49
N THR A 78 17.59 4.23 -22.21
CA THR A 78 16.16 3.96 -22.24
C THR A 78 15.53 3.90 -23.65
N GLN A 79 16.16 4.55 -24.64
CA GLN A 79 15.57 4.71 -25.98
C GLN A 79 15.53 3.41 -26.80
N ASP A 80 16.41 2.45 -26.52
CA ASP A 80 16.41 1.17 -27.23
C ASP A 80 15.41 0.18 -26.62
N LEU A 81 15.02 0.36 -25.35
CA LEU A 81 14.02 -0.50 -24.69
C LEU A 81 12.63 -0.29 -25.29
N ILE A 82 12.27 0.94 -25.64
CA ILE A 82 10.90 1.35 -26.03
C ILE A 82 10.47 0.90 -27.45
N LYS A 83 11.43 0.61 -28.33
CA LYS A 83 11.18 0.51 -29.80
C LYS A 83 10.22 -0.62 -30.22
N ASP A 84 10.03 -1.64 -29.39
CA ASP A 84 9.32 -2.87 -29.75
C ASP A 84 8.10 -3.19 -28.85
N ASN A 85 7.52 -2.18 -28.19
CA ASN A 85 6.50 -2.36 -27.14
C ASN A 85 5.08 -2.75 -27.63
N LEU A 86 5.00 -3.68 -28.59
CA LEU A 86 3.76 -4.17 -29.18
C LEU A 86 3.75 -5.70 -29.23
N LEU A 87 2.65 -6.31 -28.79
CA LEU A 87 2.42 -7.73 -29.02
C LEU A 87 2.25 -7.98 -30.53
N SER A 88 3.16 -8.75 -31.14
CA SER A 88 3.00 -9.19 -32.53
C SER A 88 1.77 -10.10 -32.64
N LYS A 89 0.71 -9.63 -33.29
CA LYS A 89 -0.36 -10.51 -33.78
C LYS A 89 -0.20 -10.68 -35.28
N SER A 90 0.03 -11.91 -35.70
CA SER A 90 -0.01 -12.30 -37.11
C SER A 90 -1.44 -12.11 -37.65
N GLY A 91 -1.67 -11.10 -38.48
CA GLY A 91 -2.94 -10.88 -39.16
C GLY A 91 -2.91 -9.64 -40.04
N SER A 92 -3.31 -9.80 -41.30
CA SER A 92 -3.29 -8.79 -42.36
C SER A 92 -4.25 -7.62 -42.15
N ASP A 93 -3.84 -6.45 -42.66
CA ASP A 93 -4.54 -5.18 -42.81
C ASP A 93 -6.08 -5.26 -42.92
N SER A 94 -6.75 -4.78 -41.89
CA SER A 94 -8.04 -4.08 -41.96
C SER A 94 -8.09 -3.11 -40.76
N GLN A 95 -8.66 -1.90 -40.95
CA GLN A 95 -8.85 -0.94 -39.85
C GLN A 95 -9.50 -1.65 -38.67
N LYS A 96 -8.75 -1.81 -37.58
CA LYS A 96 -9.28 -2.41 -36.36
C LYS A 96 -10.13 -1.33 -35.67
N LEU A 97 -11.36 -1.67 -35.34
CA LEU A 97 -12.27 -0.80 -34.59
C LEU A 97 -12.30 -1.27 -33.14
N ASN A 98 -12.07 -0.35 -32.20
CA ASN A 98 -12.33 -0.60 -30.80
C ASN A 98 -13.83 -0.49 -30.58
N LYS A 99 -14.44 -1.51 -29.98
CA LYS A 99 -15.89 -1.58 -29.76
C LYS A 99 -16.20 -1.31 -28.30
N LYS A 100 -17.33 -0.66 -28.07
CA LYS A 100 -17.91 -0.55 -26.73
C LYS A 100 -18.27 -1.94 -26.24
N GLN A 101 -17.83 -2.23 -25.02
CA GLN A 101 -18.05 -3.49 -24.33
C GLN A 101 -18.28 -3.23 -22.85
N GLN A 102 -18.53 -4.29 -22.09
CA GLN A 102 -18.69 -4.20 -20.64
C GLN A 102 -17.40 -4.60 -19.95
N ILE A 103 -16.96 -3.81 -18.97
CA ILE A 103 -15.86 -4.15 -18.07
C ILE A 103 -16.40 -4.31 -16.65
N ILE A 104 -15.86 -5.27 -15.91
CA ILE A 104 -16.18 -5.49 -14.50
C ILE A 104 -15.21 -4.67 -13.63
N VAL A 105 -15.68 -3.53 -13.11
CA VAL A 105 -14.95 -2.72 -12.11
C VAL A 105 -15.02 -3.43 -10.74
N PRO A 106 -13.93 -3.48 -9.96
CA PRO A 106 -12.68 -2.73 -10.13
C PRO A 106 -11.54 -3.56 -10.74
N PHE A 107 -11.83 -4.48 -11.66
CA PHE A 107 -10.78 -5.27 -12.29
C PHE A 107 -10.27 -4.60 -13.57
N VAL A 108 -8.95 -4.43 -13.67
CA VAL A 108 -8.27 -3.81 -14.82
C VAL A 108 -8.48 -4.63 -16.10
N PHE A 109 -8.53 -3.98 -17.25
CA PHE A 109 -8.87 -4.64 -18.53
C PHE A 109 -7.91 -5.77 -18.91
N GLN A 110 -6.67 -5.73 -18.42
CA GLN A 110 -5.68 -6.78 -18.57
C GLN A 110 -6.09 -8.05 -17.84
N SER A 111 -6.77 -7.95 -16.70
CA SER A 111 -7.11 -9.08 -15.85
C SER A 111 -8.22 -9.96 -16.44
N PRO A 112 -8.17 -11.29 -16.24
CA PRO A 112 -9.26 -12.19 -16.59
C PRO A 112 -10.61 -11.79 -15.96
N ALA A 113 -10.60 -11.35 -14.69
CA ALA A 113 -11.81 -11.01 -13.96
C ALA A 113 -12.55 -9.78 -14.49
N SER A 114 -11.90 -8.93 -15.30
CA SER A 114 -12.53 -7.78 -15.94
C SER A 114 -13.56 -8.17 -17.02
N GLY A 115 -13.49 -9.40 -17.53
CA GLY A 115 -14.25 -9.85 -18.69
C GLY A 115 -13.66 -9.44 -20.05
N ILE A 116 -12.59 -8.63 -20.07
CA ILE A 116 -11.91 -8.19 -21.30
C ILE A 116 -10.66 -9.06 -21.57
N ASN A 117 -9.76 -9.15 -20.58
CA ASN A 117 -8.50 -9.92 -20.66
C ASN A 117 -7.64 -9.56 -21.89
N ASP A 118 -7.48 -8.27 -22.19
CA ASP A 118 -6.61 -7.79 -23.27
C ASP A 118 -5.25 -7.34 -22.73
N ARG A 119 -4.16 -7.90 -23.28
CA ARG A 119 -2.76 -7.62 -22.90
C ARG A 119 -2.04 -6.66 -23.86
N ASN A 120 -2.74 -6.10 -24.83
CA ASN A 120 -2.18 -5.06 -25.68
C ASN A 120 -2.03 -3.74 -24.91
N VAL A 121 -1.21 -2.84 -25.43
CA VAL A 121 -1.04 -1.48 -24.88
C VAL A 121 -2.20 -0.61 -25.34
N HIS A 122 -2.91 -0.02 -24.37
CA HIS A 122 -3.95 0.98 -24.57
C HIS A 122 -3.74 2.11 -23.56
N GLU A 123 -3.56 3.34 -24.03
CA GLU A 123 -3.21 4.46 -23.14
C GLU A 123 -4.43 5.28 -22.69
N VAL A 124 -5.50 5.31 -23.49
CA VAL A 124 -6.71 6.09 -23.19
C VAL A 124 -7.90 5.17 -23.07
N LEU A 125 -8.49 5.16 -21.89
CA LEU A 125 -9.61 4.30 -21.50
C LEU A 125 -10.82 5.16 -21.15
N TRP A 126 -11.99 4.80 -21.64
CA TRP A 126 -13.24 5.47 -21.28
C TRP A 126 -14.19 4.51 -20.59
N TYR A 127 -14.73 4.94 -19.45
CA TYR A 127 -15.73 4.22 -18.67
C TYR A 127 -17.02 5.04 -18.58
N GLU A 128 -18.17 4.37 -18.58
CA GLU A 128 -19.47 5.00 -18.38
C GLU A 128 -20.38 4.14 -17.50
N ARG A 129 -21.07 4.79 -16.58
CA ARG A 129 -22.09 4.16 -15.73
C ARG A 129 -23.20 5.12 -15.39
N THR A 130 -24.39 4.57 -15.22
CA THR A 130 -25.56 5.29 -14.72
C THR A 130 -25.65 5.19 -13.21
N ILE A 131 -25.92 6.30 -12.54
CA ILE A 131 -26.15 6.40 -11.10
C ILE A 131 -27.49 7.07 -10.78
N SER A 132 -27.97 6.89 -9.56
CA SER A 132 -29.13 7.60 -9.01
C SER A 132 -28.69 8.50 -7.85
N ASP A 133 -29.40 9.60 -7.64
CA ASP A 133 -29.21 10.43 -6.45
C ASP A 133 -29.70 9.69 -5.20
N LEU A 134 -28.77 9.37 -4.28
CA LEU A 134 -29.07 8.64 -3.06
C LEU A 134 -29.62 9.53 -1.94
N ARG A 135 -29.65 10.86 -2.14
CA ARG A 135 -30.11 11.81 -1.13
C ARG A 135 -31.64 11.80 -1.05
N SER A 136 -32.17 11.66 0.16
CA SER A 136 -33.61 11.89 0.41
C SER A 136 -33.95 13.37 0.40
N ASP A 137 -35.22 13.71 0.25
CA ASP A 137 -35.69 15.10 0.33
C ASP A 137 -35.28 15.81 1.63
N GLU A 138 -35.27 15.10 2.76
CA GLU A 138 -34.80 15.65 4.04
C GLU A 138 -33.31 16.02 3.99
N GLU A 139 -32.47 15.12 3.47
CA GLU A 139 -31.03 15.34 3.32
C GLU A 139 -30.72 16.46 2.33
N LYS A 140 -31.46 16.54 1.21
CA LYS A 140 -31.38 17.66 0.27
C LYS A 140 -31.74 18.97 0.97
N GLY A 141 -32.81 18.98 1.77
CA GLY A 141 -33.22 20.13 2.58
C GLY A 141 -32.16 20.55 3.61
N LYS A 142 -31.35 19.60 4.10
CA LYS A 142 -30.20 19.85 4.99
C LYS A 142 -28.91 20.24 4.23
N GLY A 143 -28.91 20.18 2.90
CA GLY A 143 -27.74 20.49 2.07
C GLY A 143 -26.70 19.37 2.00
N HIS A 144 -27.06 18.13 2.35
CA HIS A 144 -26.14 16.99 2.27
C HIS A 144 -25.61 16.83 0.83
N ARG A 145 -24.37 16.35 0.76
CA ARG A 145 -23.60 16.20 -0.47
C ARG A 145 -23.59 14.74 -0.89
N LEU A 146 -23.57 14.49 -2.19
CA LEU A 146 -23.32 13.17 -2.77
C LEU A 146 -21.89 13.15 -3.31
N ILE A 147 -21.06 12.28 -2.74
CA ILE A 147 -19.65 12.16 -3.07
C ILE A 147 -19.44 10.86 -3.85
N LEU A 148 -18.76 10.96 -4.99
CA LEU A 148 -18.27 9.82 -5.75
C LEU A 148 -16.81 9.57 -5.38
N ARG A 149 -16.50 8.34 -4.98
CA ARG A 149 -15.19 7.94 -4.46
C ARG A 149 -14.58 6.84 -5.31
N PHE A 150 -13.28 6.95 -5.53
CA PHE A 150 -12.46 5.94 -6.18
C PHE A 150 -11.35 5.51 -5.23
N GLY A 151 -11.16 4.20 -5.06
CA GLY A 151 -10.08 3.66 -4.25
C GLY A 151 -8.71 3.92 -4.87
N ALA A 152 -8.60 3.75 -6.18
CA ALA A 152 -7.40 4.04 -6.99
C ALA A 152 -7.75 3.88 -8.48
N VAL A 153 -7.16 4.73 -9.32
CA VAL A 153 -7.30 4.67 -10.79
C VAL A 153 -5.94 4.95 -11.40
N ASP A 154 -5.37 3.98 -12.10
CA ASP A 154 -4.07 4.14 -12.74
C ASP A 154 -4.26 4.68 -14.18
N TYR A 155 -3.80 5.87 -14.57
CA TYR A 155 -2.99 6.83 -13.81
C TYR A 155 -3.61 8.24 -13.69
N LEU A 156 -4.13 8.81 -14.79
CA LEU A 156 -4.76 10.13 -14.81
C LEU A 156 -6.26 10.00 -15.09
N ALA A 157 -7.09 10.23 -14.07
CA ALA A 157 -8.53 10.17 -14.16
C ALA A 157 -9.17 11.56 -14.31
N THR A 158 -10.12 11.70 -15.24
CA THR A 158 -11.02 12.86 -15.33
C THR A 158 -12.46 12.40 -15.32
N VAL A 159 -13.31 13.07 -14.54
CA VAL A 159 -14.68 12.63 -14.23
C VAL A 159 -15.70 13.69 -14.64
N TRP A 160 -16.77 13.24 -15.29
CA TRP A 160 -17.93 14.04 -15.65
C TRP A 160 -19.23 13.40 -15.16
N VAL A 161 -20.21 14.24 -14.82
CA VAL A 161 -21.59 13.84 -14.56
C VAL A 161 -22.51 14.62 -15.49
N ASN A 162 -23.30 13.91 -16.29
CA ASN A 162 -24.17 14.50 -17.31
C ASN A 162 -23.42 15.49 -18.24
N GLY A 163 -22.16 15.19 -18.55
CA GLY A 163 -21.28 16.03 -19.37
C GLY A 163 -20.66 17.24 -18.65
N GLN A 164 -21.00 17.49 -17.38
CA GLN A 164 -20.35 18.51 -16.55
C GLN A 164 -19.10 17.95 -15.88
N HIS A 165 -17.98 18.66 -15.98
CA HIS A 165 -16.72 18.26 -15.34
C HIS A 165 -16.82 18.45 -13.82
N VAL A 166 -16.56 17.40 -13.05
CA VAL A 166 -16.70 17.41 -11.58
C VAL A 166 -15.37 17.21 -10.85
N GLY A 167 -14.31 16.79 -11.53
CA GLY A 167 -12.99 16.63 -10.93
C GLY A 167 -12.18 15.50 -11.58
N GLY A 168 -11.11 15.10 -10.89
CA GLY A 168 -10.17 14.08 -11.36
C GLY A 168 -8.99 13.93 -10.41
N HIS A 169 -8.07 13.03 -10.74
CA HIS A 169 -6.89 12.74 -9.94
C HIS A 169 -5.75 12.23 -10.83
N ARG A 170 -4.50 12.38 -10.34
CA ARG A 170 -3.28 11.90 -10.99
C ARG A 170 -2.43 11.17 -9.97
N GLY A 171 -2.30 9.86 -10.12
CA GLY A 171 -1.63 8.94 -9.21
C GLY A 171 -2.29 7.56 -9.30
N GLY A 172 -1.51 6.50 -9.31
CA GLY A 172 -2.01 5.14 -9.54
C GLY A 172 -2.47 4.40 -8.30
N HIS A 173 -2.10 4.83 -7.09
CA HIS A 173 -2.13 3.97 -5.91
C HIS A 173 -3.00 4.47 -4.74
N VAL A 174 -3.48 5.71 -4.80
CA VAL A 174 -4.15 6.37 -3.67
C VAL A 174 -5.58 6.81 -4.03
N PRO A 175 -6.48 6.90 -3.04
CA PRO A 175 -7.88 7.23 -3.28
C PRO A 175 -8.10 8.72 -3.53
N PHE A 176 -9.18 9.02 -4.24
CA PHE A 176 -9.68 10.38 -4.41
C PHE A 176 -11.21 10.44 -4.39
N GLU A 177 -11.74 11.62 -4.11
CA GLU A 177 -13.17 11.90 -4.08
C GLU A 177 -13.53 13.09 -4.98
N VAL A 178 -14.71 13.06 -5.58
CA VAL A 178 -15.30 14.18 -6.31
C VAL A 178 -16.73 14.42 -5.82
N ASP A 179 -17.07 15.69 -5.62
CA ASP A 179 -18.43 16.09 -5.22
C ASP A 179 -19.30 16.21 -6.49
N VAL A 180 -20.31 15.36 -6.60
CA VAL A 180 -21.21 15.29 -7.77
C VAL A 180 -22.55 15.98 -7.53
N THR A 181 -22.74 16.56 -6.34
CA THR A 181 -24.02 17.10 -5.87
C THR A 181 -24.59 18.15 -6.81
N ASP A 182 -23.79 19.15 -7.17
CA ASP A 182 -24.27 20.30 -7.94
C ASP A 182 -24.56 19.92 -9.40
N ALA A 183 -23.80 18.97 -9.96
CA ALA A 183 -24.04 18.45 -11.31
C ALA A 183 -25.35 17.63 -11.39
N ILE A 184 -25.69 16.91 -10.31
CA ILE A 184 -26.96 16.20 -10.16
C ILE A 184 -28.12 17.19 -10.01
N ASP A 185 -27.98 18.19 -9.13
CA ASP A 185 -29.01 19.19 -8.88
C ASP A 185 -29.28 20.05 -10.13
N ALA A 186 -28.26 20.34 -10.94
CA ALA A 186 -28.39 21.07 -12.20
C ALA A 186 -29.21 20.32 -13.27
N ALA A 187 -29.31 18.99 -13.20
CA ALA A 187 -30.12 18.21 -14.13
C ALA A 187 -31.63 18.32 -13.87
N GLY A 188 -32.02 18.87 -12.70
CA GLY A 188 -33.40 19.08 -12.31
C GLY A 188 -34.12 17.82 -11.81
N ALA A 189 -35.23 18.01 -11.08
CA ALA A 189 -35.97 16.94 -10.41
C ALA A 189 -36.63 15.90 -11.34
N SER A 190 -36.65 16.15 -12.65
CA SER A 190 -37.21 15.22 -13.65
C SER A 190 -36.27 14.07 -14.03
N SER A 191 -34.97 14.17 -13.71
CA SER A 191 -34.00 13.10 -13.99
C SER A 191 -33.75 12.27 -12.74
N SER A 192 -34.16 11.00 -12.74
CA SER A 192 -33.85 10.04 -11.68
C SER A 192 -32.53 9.28 -11.92
N SER A 193 -31.89 9.55 -13.06
CA SER A 193 -30.74 8.83 -13.60
C SER A 193 -29.71 9.85 -14.09
N HIS A 194 -28.43 9.62 -13.76
CA HIS A 194 -27.33 10.50 -14.11
C HIS A 194 -26.18 9.67 -14.67
N ARG A 195 -25.59 10.15 -15.77
CA ARG A 195 -24.50 9.47 -16.45
C ARG A 195 -23.16 9.95 -15.91
N VAL A 196 -22.40 9.04 -15.33
CA VAL A 196 -21.00 9.26 -14.97
C VAL A 196 -20.13 8.78 -16.13
N THR A 197 -19.25 9.65 -16.60
CA THR A 197 -18.24 9.31 -17.62
C THR A 197 -16.86 9.55 -17.01
N VAL A 198 -15.95 8.59 -17.18
CA VAL A 198 -14.57 8.68 -16.69
C VAL A 198 -13.63 8.43 -17.85
N ARG A 199 -12.68 9.36 -18.07
CA ARG A 199 -11.55 9.15 -18.97
C ARG A 199 -10.32 8.85 -18.11
N VAL A 200 -9.60 7.79 -18.45
CA VAL A 200 -8.33 7.43 -17.82
C VAL A 200 -7.22 7.50 -18.86
N TYR A 201 -6.11 8.14 -18.52
CA TYR A 201 -4.89 8.14 -19.32
C TYR A 201 -3.73 7.54 -18.52
N ASP A 202 -3.16 6.45 -19.03
CA ASP A 202 -2.01 5.73 -18.48
C ASP A 202 -1.05 5.43 -19.62
N SER A 203 0.20 5.90 -19.53
CA SER A 203 1.13 5.84 -20.65
C SER A 203 2.17 4.77 -20.42
N ALA A 204 2.11 3.69 -21.21
CA ALA A 204 3.14 2.65 -21.22
C ALA A 204 4.53 3.18 -21.62
N TYR A 205 4.59 4.32 -22.29
CA TYR A 205 5.84 4.92 -22.79
C TYR A 205 6.44 5.95 -21.82
N ASP A 206 5.67 6.42 -20.84
CA ASP A 206 6.12 7.38 -19.84
C ASP A 206 6.75 6.68 -18.64
N LEU A 207 8.05 6.42 -18.77
CA LEU A 207 8.86 5.73 -17.75
C LEU A 207 9.09 6.54 -16.46
N THR A 208 8.55 7.76 -16.40
CA THR A 208 8.59 8.62 -15.21
C THR A 208 7.34 8.44 -14.33
N GLN A 209 6.37 7.62 -14.75
CA GLN A 209 5.20 7.27 -13.93
C GLN A 209 5.60 6.26 -12.84
N PRO A 210 5.26 6.53 -11.56
CA PRO A 210 5.39 5.55 -10.49
C PRO A 210 4.45 4.36 -10.76
N ARG A 211 5.01 3.17 -11.00
CA ARG A 211 4.24 1.95 -11.29
C ARG A 211 4.78 0.69 -10.59
N GLY A 212 5.89 0.82 -9.87
CA GLY A 212 6.46 -0.23 -9.04
C GLY A 212 6.85 -1.45 -9.86
N LYS A 213 6.35 -2.62 -9.45
CA LYS A 213 6.62 -3.91 -10.11
C LYS A 213 5.81 -4.13 -11.39
N GLN A 214 4.94 -3.21 -11.78
CA GLN A 214 4.26 -3.28 -13.09
C GLN A 214 5.29 -3.05 -14.21
N TYR A 215 5.30 -3.92 -15.21
CA TYR A 215 6.13 -3.69 -16.39
C TYR A 215 5.65 -2.45 -17.15
N TRP A 216 6.58 -1.75 -17.80
CA TRP A 216 6.23 -0.62 -18.67
C TRP A 216 5.73 -1.10 -20.04
N GLY A 217 6.08 -2.34 -20.42
CA GLY A 217 5.69 -2.93 -21.69
C GLY A 217 4.55 -3.95 -21.65
N ALA A 218 4.12 -4.38 -22.84
CA ALA A 218 3.00 -5.32 -23.03
C ALA A 218 3.28 -6.74 -22.51
N GLN A 219 4.54 -7.16 -22.51
CA GLN A 219 4.97 -8.49 -22.07
C GLN A 219 5.86 -8.36 -20.84
N PRO A 220 5.44 -8.90 -19.68
CA PRO A 220 6.27 -8.91 -18.48
C PRO A 220 7.61 -9.62 -18.72
N GLU A 221 8.68 -9.13 -18.10
CA GLU A 221 10.00 -9.74 -18.18
C GLU A 221 10.73 -9.67 -16.82
N SER A 222 11.64 -10.63 -16.60
CA SER A 222 12.47 -10.72 -15.38
C SER A 222 11.62 -10.70 -14.11
N ILE A 223 11.72 -9.63 -13.31
CA ILE A 223 11.12 -9.48 -11.98
C ILE A 223 9.94 -8.48 -11.98
N PHE A 224 9.38 -8.17 -13.15
CA PHE A 224 8.27 -7.23 -13.32
C PHE A 224 7.04 -7.98 -13.86
N TYR A 225 5.85 -7.56 -13.44
CA TYR A 225 4.58 -8.25 -13.66
C TYR A 225 3.70 -7.56 -14.70
N THR A 226 2.57 -8.19 -15.05
CA THR A 226 1.55 -7.59 -15.92
C THR A 226 1.17 -6.16 -15.48
N PRO A 227 1.16 -5.18 -16.41
CA PRO A 227 0.63 -3.85 -16.16
C PRO A 227 -0.87 -3.87 -15.78
N SER A 228 -1.29 -2.95 -14.92
CA SER A 228 -2.65 -2.83 -14.38
C SER A 228 -3.16 -1.39 -14.53
N GLY A 229 -3.68 -1.09 -15.72
CA GLY A 229 -4.19 0.25 -16.06
C GLY A 229 -5.71 0.39 -15.87
N GLY A 230 -6.15 1.58 -15.48
CA GLY A 230 -7.57 1.91 -15.27
C GLY A 230 -8.02 1.83 -13.81
N ILE A 231 -9.32 1.63 -13.61
CA ILE A 231 -9.91 1.54 -12.27
C ILE A 231 -9.59 0.17 -11.66
N TRP A 232 -8.72 0.13 -10.65
CA TRP A 232 -8.26 -1.13 -10.04
C TRP A 232 -8.64 -1.32 -8.55
N GLN A 233 -9.25 -0.30 -7.92
CA GLN A 233 -9.90 -0.44 -6.61
C GLN A 233 -11.35 0.06 -6.64
N ASN A 234 -12.06 -0.17 -5.53
CA ASN A 234 -13.49 0.05 -5.40
C ASN A 234 -13.96 1.45 -5.84
N VAL A 235 -15.16 1.52 -6.42
CA VAL A 235 -15.86 2.79 -6.71
C VAL A 235 -17.19 2.80 -5.97
N TRP A 236 -17.54 3.91 -5.32
CA TRP A 236 -18.81 4.00 -4.58
C TRP A 236 -19.32 5.43 -4.44
N LEU A 237 -20.62 5.54 -4.16
CA LEU A 237 -21.29 6.79 -3.79
C LEU A 237 -21.54 6.84 -2.30
N GLU A 238 -21.48 8.03 -1.74
CA GLU A 238 -21.71 8.27 -0.32
C GLU A 238 -22.49 9.58 -0.11
N VAL A 239 -23.56 9.52 0.68
CA VAL A 239 -24.25 10.73 1.14
C VAL A 239 -23.62 11.21 2.44
N VAL A 240 -23.15 12.45 2.45
CA VAL A 240 -22.46 13.02 3.62
C VAL A 240 -23.04 14.38 4.01
N PRO A 241 -22.97 14.77 5.30
CA PRO A 241 -23.25 16.13 5.71
C PRO A 241 -22.32 17.14 5.00
N THR A 242 -22.80 18.37 4.79
CA THR A 242 -21.97 19.44 4.18
C THR A 242 -20.71 19.70 5.01
N ALA A 243 -20.91 20.04 6.28
CA ALA A 243 -19.84 20.14 7.27
C ALA A 243 -19.69 18.77 7.94
N ARG A 244 -18.52 18.14 7.79
CA ARG A 244 -18.29 16.75 8.21
C ARG A 244 -16.86 16.54 8.68
N ILE A 245 -16.61 15.51 9.49
CA ILE A 245 -15.26 15.13 9.90
C ILE A 245 -14.52 14.57 8.67
N ALA A 246 -13.34 15.08 8.37
CA ALA A 246 -12.50 14.57 7.30
C ALA A 246 -11.74 13.32 7.77
N ASP A 247 -11.38 12.40 6.86
CA ASP A 247 -10.52 11.27 7.21
C ASP A 247 -9.04 11.70 7.27
N ALA A 248 -8.12 10.73 7.34
CA ALA A 248 -6.69 11.01 7.41
C ALA A 248 -6.15 11.72 6.16
N SER A 249 -6.64 11.38 4.97
CA SER A 249 -6.32 12.06 3.72
C SER A 249 -6.79 13.52 3.73
N GLY A 250 -7.93 13.79 4.39
CA GLY A 250 -8.46 15.13 4.61
C GLY A 250 -7.95 15.85 5.85
N GLY A 251 -6.98 15.30 6.58
CA GLY A 251 -6.24 15.98 7.65
C GLY A 251 -6.57 15.57 9.08
N THR A 252 -7.42 14.56 9.30
CA THR A 252 -7.65 14.02 10.65
C THR A 252 -6.51 13.09 11.07
N ILE A 253 -5.69 13.51 12.02
CA ILE A 253 -4.53 12.77 12.50
C ILE A 253 -4.81 12.29 13.94
N ILE A 254 -4.58 11.01 14.20
CA ILE A 254 -4.73 10.35 15.50
C ILE A 254 -3.36 9.77 15.89
N GLN A 255 -2.63 10.47 16.75
CA GLN A 255 -1.31 10.07 17.21
C GLN A 255 -1.42 9.30 18.52
N SER A 256 -1.23 7.98 18.44
CA SER A 256 -1.34 7.02 19.55
C SER A 256 0.02 6.45 19.99
N HIS A 257 1.08 7.27 19.91
CA HIS A 257 2.45 6.82 20.19
C HIS A 257 2.95 7.15 21.60
N ASP A 258 2.31 8.08 22.31
CA ASP A 258 2.70 8.47 23.67
C ASP A 258 2.14 7.49 24.72
N ILE A 259 2.76 6.31 24.75
CA ILE A 259 2.42 5.26 25.71
C ILE A 259 2.76 5.65 27.16
N HIS A 260 3.62 6.66 27.38
CA HIS A 260 4.08 7.05 28.72
C HIS A 260 3.06 7.96 29.40
N SER A 261 2.57 9.00 28.70
CA SER A 261 1.46 9.79 29.25
C SER A 261 0.14 9.04 29.18
N GLY A 262 0.01 8.09 28.25
CA GLY A 262 -1.22 7.36 27.99
C GLY A 262 -2.25 8.18 27.22
N LYS A 263 -1.82 9.23 26.53
CA LYS A 263 -2.69 10.13 25.77
C LYS A 263 -2.64 9.83 24.28
N ILE A 264 -3.80 9.90 23.66
CA ILE A 264 -3.94 10.07 22.21
C ILE A 264 -3.95 11.58 21.93
N HIS A 265 -3.09 12.02 21.02
CA HIS A 265 -3.09 13.39 20.50
C HIS A 265 -3.77 13.41 19.14
N SER A 266 -4.90 14.09 19.03
CA SER A 266 -5.68 14.13 17.79
C SER A 266 -5.77 15.54 17.22
N THR A 267 -5.60 15.67 15.92
CA THR A 267 -6.07 16.83 15.15
C THR A 267 -7.27 16.36 14.35
N ILE A 268 -8.46 16.85 14.67
CA ILE A 268 -9.70 16.47 13.98
C ILE A 268 -10.01 17.54 12.95
N ALA A 269 -9.93 17.19 11.66
CA ALA A 269 -10.20 18.08 10.55
C ALA A 269 -11.68 18.01 10.13
N VAL A 270 -12.21 19.13 9.64
CA VAL A 270 -13.59 19.29 9.21
C VAL A 270 -13.63 19.79 7.77
N ALA A 271 -14.26 19.04 6.88
CA ALA A 271 -14.51 19.46 5.50
C ALA A 271 -15.86 20.19 5.40
N GLY A 272 -15.95 21.18 4.48
CA GLY A 272 -17.20 21.85 4.13
C GLY A 272 -17.81 22.76 5.21
N ARG A 273 -17.00 23.19 6.18
CA ARG A 273 -17.37 24.23 7.15
C ARG A 273 -17.54 25.58 6.44
N ARG A 274 -18.64 26.28 6.70
CA ARG A 274 -18.82 27.64 6.17
C ARG A 274 -17.98 28.64 6.96
N ALA A 275 -17.47 29.67 6.28
CA ALA A 275 -16.70 30.73 6.93
C ALA A 275 -17.47 31.34 8.10
N GLY A 276 -16.84 31.33 9.29
CA GLY A 276 -17.44 31.85 10.53
C GLY A 276 -18.50 30.96 11.18
N GLN A 277 -18.77 29.76 10.65
CA GLN A 277 -19.66 28.80 11.28
C GLN A 277 -19.02 28.27 12.58
N GLU A 278 -19.70 28.48 13.70
CA GLU A 278 -19.28 27.89 14.98
C GLU A 278 -19.59 26.39 14.98
N LEU A 279 -18.54 25.60 15.14
CA LEU A 279 -18.58 24.14 15.26
C LEU A 279 -17.65 23.73 16.41
N ALA A 280 -17.89 22.57 16.99
CA ALA A 280 -17.01 21.94 17.96
C ALA A 280 -16.81 20.47 17.63
N VAL A 281 -15.69 19.90 18.06
CA VAL A 281 -15.43 18.46 17.97
C VAL A 281 -15.37 17.84 19.36
N GLU A 282 -15.74 16.58 19.44
CA GLU A 282 -15.67 15.77 20.65
C GLU A 282 -15.07 14.40 20.28
N LEU A 283 -14.23 13.86 21.17
CA LEU A 283 -13.62 12.55 21.01
C LEU A 283 -13.93 11.68 22.24
N GLU A 284 -14.37 10.47 21.98
CA GLU A 284 -14.65 9.46 22.99
C GLU A 284 -13.87 8.19 22.66
N ALA A 285 -13.28 7.55 23.68
CA ALA A 285 -12.61 6.28 23.56
C ALA A 285 -13.27 5.22 24.44
N SER A 286 -13.41 4.02 23.89
CA SER A 286 -13.77 2.82 24.63
C SER A 286 -12.80 1.70 24.31
N PHE A 287 -12.70 0.72 25.20
CA PHE A 287 -11.85 -0.45 25.06
C PHE A 287 -12.67 -1.69 25.41
N LEU A 288 -12.87 -2.58 24.43
CA LEU A 288 -13.69 -3.79 24.58
C LEU A 288 -15.10 -3.52 25.14
N GLY A 289 -15.72 -2.43 24.67
CA GLY A 289 -17.05 -1.99 25.09
C GLY A 289 -17.09 -1.27 26.45
N VAL A 290 -15.95 -1.13 27.15
CA VAL A 290 -15.85 -0.32 28.36
C VAL A 290 -15.46 1.10 27.98
N GLU A 291 -16.30 2.08 28.29
CA GLU A 291 -15.96 3.50 28.10
C GLU A 291 -14.70 3.84 28.91
N VAL A 292 -13.68 4.40 28.27
CA VAL A 292 -12.42 4.78 28.91
C VAL A 292 -12.47 6.24 29.32
N SER A 293 -12.76 7.12 28.38
CA SER A 293 -12.72 8.57 28.55
C SER A 293 -13.45 9.28 27.43
N LYS A 294 -13.88 10.51 27.71
CA LYS A 294 -14.54 11.39 26.77
C LYS A 294 -14.03 12.82 26.95
N SER A 295 -13.70 13.49 25.85
CA SER A 295 -13.25 14.89 25.89
C SER A 295 -14.43 15.84 26.15
N GLU A 296 -14.14 17.05 26.61
CA GLU A 296 -15.09 18.16 26.42
C GLU A 296 -15.22 18.51 24.93
N ALA A 297 -16.28 19.23 24.57
CA ALA A 297 -16.45 19.75 23.23
C ALA A 297 -15.45 20.89 22.95
N VAL A 298 -14.52 20.67 22.03
CA VAL A 298 -13.49 21.64 21.65
C VAL A 298 -13.97 22.43 20.44
N ARG A 299 -14.18 23.74 20.60
CA ARG A 299 -14.58 24.62 19.49
C ARG A 299 -13.47 24.70 18.45
N LEU A 300 -13.85 24.66 17.17
CA LEU A 300 -12.90 24.95 16.11
C LEU A 300 -12.51 26.44 16.16
N PRO A 301 -11.21 26.77 16.05
CA PRO A 301 -10.76 28.15 15.91
C PRO A 301 -11.35 28.80 14.65
N ARG A 302 -11.31 30.13 14.58
CA ARG A 302 -11.93 30.87 13.47
C ARG A 302 -11.10 30.78 12.19
N GLU A 303 -9.80 30.61 12.35
CA GLU A 303 -8.76 30.63 11.34
C GLU A 303 -8.39 29.24 10.79
N ALA A 304 -8.96 28.17 11.35
CA ALA A 304 -8.68 26.81 10.90
C ALA A 304 -9.92 25.91 10.91
N ASP A 305 -9.93 24.95 10.00
CA ASP A 305 -10.96 23.93 9.86
C ASP A 305 -10.60 22.63 10.59
N HIS A 306 -9.81 22.73 11.66
CA HIS A 306 -9.47 21.61 12.51
C HIS A 306 -9.37 22.06 13.98
N ALA A 307 -9.47 21.10 14.89
CA ALA A 307 -9.25 21.32 16.32
C ALA A 307 -8.42 20.19 16.92
N SER A 308 -7.55 20.53 17.87
CA SER A 308 -6.74 19.57 18.60
C SER A 308 -7.48 19.07 19.83
N VAL A 309 -7.48 17.74 20.03
CA VAL A 309 -8.11 17.07 21.16
C VAL A 309 -7.15 16.03 21.71
N ASP A 310 -6.80 16.17 23.00
CA ASP A 310 -6.04 15.18 23.75
C ASP A 310 -6.99 14.33 24.58
N LEU A 311 -6.77 13.01 24.59
CA LEU A 311 -7.61 12.08 25.33
C LEU A 311 -6.75 11.06 26.09
N ASP A 312 -6.93 10.97 27.41
CA ASP A 312 -6.27 9.96 28.25
C ASP A 312 -6.99 8.62 28.13
N VAL A 313 -6.30 7.59 27.64
CA VAL A 313 -6.86 6.26 27.42
C VAL A 313 -6.47 5.24 28.48
N ARG A 314 -6.00 5.71 29.64
CA ARG A 314 -5.70 4.85 30.78
C ARG A 314 -6.98 4.32 31.43
N LEU A 315 -7.08 3.00 31.56
CA LEU A 315 -8.16 2.38 32.31
C LEU A 315 -7.87 2.45 33.81
N SER A 316 -8.85 2.93 34.59
CA SER A 316 -8.80 2.84 36.06
C SER A 316 -8.84 1.39 36.52
N GLU A 317 -8.39 1.09 37.74
CA GLU A 317 -8.43 -0.27 38.30
C GLU A 317 -9.85 -0.87 38.30
N GLU A 318 -10.88 -0.04 38.51
CA GLU A 318 -12.27 -0.47 38.44
C GLU A 318 -12.69 -0.86 37.02
N LYS A 319 -12.32 -0.05 36.01
CA LYS A 319 -12.59 -0.35 34.61
C LYS A 319 -11.82 -1.59 34.15
N GLN A 320 -10.57 -1.77 34.59
CA GLN A 320 -9.79 -2.98 34.29
C GLN A 320 -10.47 -4.26 34.82
N LYS A 321 -11.10 -4.20 36.00
CA LYS A 321 -11.87 -5.34 36.56
C LYS A 321 -13.13 -5.69 35.75
N SER A 322 -13.64 -4.75 34.97
CA SER A 322 -14.80 -4.97 34.09
C SER A 322 -14.44 -5.57 32.74
N LEU A 323 -13.15 -5.70 32.41
CA LEU A 323 -12.70 -6.28 31.15
C LEU A 323 -12.97 -7.79 31.08
N PRO A 324 -13.27 -8.34 29.88
CA PRO A 324 -13.49 -9.77 29.72
C PRO A 324 -12.28 -10.62 30.13
N GLN A 325 -12.50 -11.68 30.92
CA GLN A 325 -11.44 -12.63 31.30
C GLN A 325 -10.77 -13.31 30.11
N ALA A 326 -11.46 -13.43 28.97
CA ALA A 326 -10.87 -13.94 27.73
C ALA A 326 -9.68 -13.09 27.23
N VAL A 327 -9.63 -11.81 27.62
CA VAL A 327 -8.54 -10.90 27.26
C VAL A 327 -7.53 -10.75 28.39
N THR A 328 -7.97 -10.69 29.65
CA THR A 328 -7.07 -10.42 30.80
C THR A 328 -6.60 -11.68 31.54
N GLY A 329 -7.05 -12.86 31.10
CA GLY A 329 -6.71 -14.16 31.67
C GLY A 329 -5.33 -14.69 31.24
N ALA A 330 -5.08 -15.98 31.49
CA ALA A 330 -3.79 -16.64 31.21
C ALA A 330 -3.81 -17.52 29.95
N GLU A 331 -4.89 -17.48 29.18
CA GLU A 331 -5.03 -18.29 27.96
C GLU A 331 -4.04 -17.83 26.86
N PRO A 332 -3.58 -18.73 25.98
CA PRO A 332 -2.74 -18.35 24.85
C PRO A 332 -3.38 -17.26 24.00
N GLY A 333 -2.66 -16.16 23.79
CA GLY A 333 -3.15 -14.98 23.06
C GLY A 333 -3.88 -13.95 23.92
N ALA A 334 -4.15 -14.24 25.19
CA ALA A 334 -4.61 -13.23 26.15
C ALA A 334 -3.50 -12.20 26.43
N ALA A 335 -3.90 -11.03 26.90
CA ALA A 335 -3.05 -9.93 27.36
C ALA A 335 -3.24 -9.74 28.88
N PRO A 336 -2.62 -10.58 29.75
CA PRO A 336 -2.72 -10.40 31.19
C PRO A 336 -2.28 -9.00 31.61
N LEU A 337 -2.99 -8.38 32.57
CA LEU A 337 -2.68 -7.01 33.04
C LEU A 337 -1.24 -6.85 33.58
N ALA A 338 -0.61 -7.95 34.01
CA ALA A 338 0.78 -7.98 34.46
C ALA A 338 1.82 -8.03 33.33
N ASN A 339 1.39 -8.26 32.08
CA ASN A 339 2.28 -8.27 30.93
C ASN A 339 2.59 -6.83 30.51
N ASP A 340 3.79 -6.38 30.85
CA ASP A 340 4.31 -5.03 30.59
C ASP A 340 4.62 -4.74 29.10
N PHE A 341 4.50 -5.73 28.21
CA PHE A 341 4.51 -5.52 26.76
C PHE A 341 3.11 -5.28 26.19
N ALA A 342 2.08 -5.76 26.88
CA ALA A 342 0.67 -5.57 26.53
C ALA A 342 0.01 -4.43 27.31
N TRP A 343 0.57 -4.02 28.44
CA TRP A 343 0.02 -3.00 29.33
C TRP A 343 1.11 -2.09 29.85
N LYS A 344 0.82 -0.79 29.95
CA LYS A 344 1.69 0.18 30.64
C LYS A 344 0.86 1.12 31.48
N ASP A 345 0.96 0.98 32.80
CA ASP A 345 0.27 1.83 33.77
C ASP A 345 -1.24 1.99 33.48
N GLY A 346 -1.92 0.89 33.11
CA GLY A 346 -3.35 0.87 32.77
C GLY A 346 -3.70 1.24 31.33
N VAL A 347 -2.71 1.52 30.47
CA VAL A 347 -2.88 1.69 29.02
C VAL A 347 -2.70 0.34 28.34
N ALA A 348 -3.72 -0.14 27.63
CA ALA A 348 -3.62 -1.29 26.73
C ALA A 348 -2.74 -0.92 25.52
N LEU A 349 -1.71 -1.73 25.25
CA LEU A 349 -0.75 -1.51 24.17
C LEU A 349 -0.98 -2.47 23.00
N TRP A 350 -0.76 -1.96 21.79
CA TRP A 350 -0.81 -2.73 20.56
C TRP A 350 0.54 -3.38 20.27
N SER A 351 0.51 -4.67 19.91
CA SER A 351 1.64 -5.41 19.32
C SER A 351 1.11 -6.54 18.41
N PRO A 352 1.97 -7.20 17.60
CA PRO A 352 1.56 -8.37 16.82
C PRO A 352 0.98 -9.54 17.63
N GLU A 353 1.42 -9.69 18.88
CA GLU A 353 0.99 -10.70 19.85
C GLU A 353 -0.27 -10.27 20.60
N HIS A 354 -0.42 -8.96 20.84
CA HIS A 354 -1.53 -8.36 21.56
C HIS A 354 -2.10 -7.18 20.76
N PRO A 355 -2.91 -7.42 19.70
CA PRO A 355 -3.44 -6.37 18.82
C PRO A 355 -4.60 -5.61 19.47
N GLN A 356 -4.33 -5.00 20.62
CA GLN A 356 -5.31 -4.26 21.41
C GLN A 356 -5.63 -2.93 20.72
N LEU A 357 -6.91 -2.70 20.43
CA LEU A 357 -7.41 -1.50 19.77
C LEU A 357 -8.45 -0.81 20.66
N TYR A 358 -8.36 0.52 20.73
CA TYR A 358 -9.41 1.38 21.26
C TYR A 358 -10.38 1.72 20.15
N ASP A 359 -11.67 1.64 20.45
CA ASP A 359 -12.73 2.18 19.60
C ASP A 359 -12.87 3.67 19.88
N LEU A 360 -12.75 4.49 18.84
CA LEU A 360 -12.85 5.94 18.90
C LEU A 360 -14.14 6.39 18.22
N THR A 361 -14.90 7.25 18.91
CA THR A 361 -16.06 7.95 18.34
C THR A 361 -15.75 9.44 18.28
N LEU A 362 -15.70 9.98 17.07
CA LEU A 362 -15.48 11.40 16.79
C LEU A 362 -16.84 12.02 16.46
N ARG A 363 -17.17 13.16 17.09
CA ARG A 363 -18.42 13.89 16.82
C ARG A 363 -18.14 15.32 16.42
N LEU A 364 -18.87 15.80 15.43
CA LEU A 364 -18.94 17.20 15.05
C LEU A 364 -20.24 17.79 15.56
N LEU A 365 -20.16 18.88 16.33
CA LEU A 365 -21.28 19.53 16.99
C LEU A 365 -21.53 20.92 16.40
N ASP A 366 -22.79 21.33 16.31
CA ASP A 366 -23.15 22.72 16.02
C ASP A 366 -23.11 23.60 17.28
N ALA A 367 -23.35 24.90 17.12
CA ALA A 367 -23.35 25.88 18.21
C ALA A 367 -24.38 25.59 19.33
N SER A 368 -25.40 24.77 19.07
CA SER A 368 -26.39 24.34 20.06
C SER A 368 -26.00 23.05 20.80
N GLY A 369 -24.89 22.42 20.40
CA GLY A 369 -24.44 21.13 20.94
C GLY A 369 -25.06 19.92 20.25
N ARG A 370 -25.78 20.11 19.13
CA ARG A 370 -26.37 18.99 18.37
C ARG A 370 -25.30 18.37 17.46
N VAL A 371 -25.27 17.03 17.42
CA VAL A 371 -24.39 16.25 16.54
C VAL A 371 -24.81 16.45 15.07
N LEU A 372 -23.86 16.89 14.25
CA LEU A 372 -23.98 17.04 12.80
C LEU A 372 -23.38 15.87 12.02
N ASP A 373 -22.28 15.31 12.53
CA ASP A 373 -21.58 14.16 11.94
C ASP A 373 -20.99 13.32 13.09
N GLU A 374 -20.95 12.00 12.90
CA GLU A 374 -20.35 11.04 13.82
C GLU A 374 -19.59 9.99 13.03
N VAL A 375 -18.32 9.80 13.38
CA VAL A 375 -17.43 8.81 12.77
C VAL A 375 -16.91 7.87 13.84
N LYS A 376 -16.89 6.57 13.52
CA LYS A 376 -16.26 5.52 14.31
C LYS A 376 -14.98 5.04 13.62
N THR A 377 -13.91 4.93 14.40
CA THR A 377 -12.62 4.42 13.94
C THR A 377 -11.92 3.69 15.09
N THR A 378 -10.73 3.14 14.83
CA THR A 378 -9.95 2.41 15.83
C THR A 378 -8.50 2.88 15.83
N THR A 379 -7.84 2.85 16.98
CA THR A 379 -6.38 3.03 17.06
C THR A 379 -5.76 2.12 18.12
N GLY A 380 -4.47 1.85 18.00
CA GLY A 380 -3.70 1.05 18.96
C GLY A 380 -2.57 1.88 19.57
N MET A 381 -2.47 1.91 20.90
CA MET A 381 -1.40 2.63 21.59
C MET A 381 -0.09 1.86 21.46
N ARG A 382 0.95 2.44 20.85
CA ARG A 382 2.26 1.78 20.72
C ARG A 382 3.39 2.76 20.46
N SER A 383 4.55 2.54 21.09
CA SER A 383 5.77 3.30 20.81
C SER A 383 6.70 2.54 19.87
N ILE A 384 7.40 3.26 19.00
CA ILE A 384 8.45 2.72 18.14
C ILE A 384 9.74 3.48 18.44
N GLY A 385 10.87 2.76 18.56
CA GLY A 385 12.17 3.37 18.82
C GLY A 385 13.31 2.68 18.08
N TRP A 386 14.25 3.47 17.57
CA TRP A 386 15.45 2.99 16.87
C TRP A 386 16.70 3.82 17.21
N THR A 387 16.57 4.80 18.10
CA THR A 387 17.58 5.84 18.36
C THR A 387 18.37 5.63 19.65
N LYS A 388 18.18 4.50 20.36
CA LYS A 388 18.94 4.21 21.59
C LYS A 388 20.44 3.98 21.36
N GLY A 389 20.86 3.73 20.12
CA GLY A 389 22.27 3.54 19.76
C GLY A 389 22.84 2.18 20.15
N ASP A 390 21.98 1.18 20.38
CA ASP A 390 22.34 -0.18 20.76
C ASP A 390 22.09 -1.21 19.64
N GLY A 391 21.78 -0.75 18.42
CA GLY A 391 21.55 -1.61 17.26
C GLY A 391 20.16 -2.27 17.22
N HIS A 392 19.26 -1.91 18.15
CA HIS A 392 17.94 -2.54 18.23
C HIS A 392 16.81 -1.62 17.74
N TRP A 393 15.92 -2.19 16.94
CA TRP A 393 14.58 -1.66 16.74
C TRP A 393 13.68 -2.10 17.90
N ARG A 394 12.80 -1.20 18.35
CA ARG A 394 12.00 -1.36 19.56
C ARG A 394 10.52 -1.11 19.28
N LEU A 395 9.69 -1.96 19.89
CA LEU A 395 8.25 -1.79 20.03
C LEU A 395 7.95 -1.72 21.53
N ASN A 396 7.15 -0.75 21.95
CA ASN A 396 6.74 -0.57 23.35
C ASN A 396 7.94 -0.61 24.32
N ASP A 397 8.98 0.18 24.01
CA ASP A 397 10.25 0.31 24.74
C ASP A 397 11.18 -0.93 24.74
N LYS A 398 10.74 -2.07 24.20
CA LYS A 398 11.48 -3.35 24.22
C LYS A 398 12.10 -3.68 22.85
N PRO A 399 13.31 -4.29 22.79
CA PRO A 399 13.86 -4.78 21.53
C PRO A 399 12.89 -5.77 20.90
N TYR A 400 12.62 -5.62 19.61
CA TYR A 400 11.64 -6.45 18.92
C TYR A 400 12.18 -6.90 17.57
N PHE A 401 12.15 -8.21 17.31
CA PHE A 401 12.62 -8.77 16.06
C PHE A 401 11.51 -8.76 15.00
N GLN A 402 11.78 -8.15 13.84
CA GLN A 402 10.82 -8.16 12.73
C GLN A 402 11.12 -9.31 11.77
N ALA A 403 10.32 -10.36 11.82
CA ALA A 403 10.35 -11.49 10.90
C ALA A 403 9.29 -11.25 9.81
N LEU A 404 9.72 -10.62 8.72
CA LEU A 404 8.82 -10.13 7.68
C LEU A 404 8.89 -11.00 6.42
N CYS A 405 7.84 -10.94 5.60
CA CYS A 405 7.88 -11.41 4.22
C CYS A 405 7.76 -10.24 3.24
N LEU A 406 8.29 -10.41 2.03
CA LEU A 406 7.98 -9.53 0.92
C LEU A 406 6.59 -9.90 0.38
N ASP A 407 5.68 -8.92 0.33
CA ASP A 407 4.30 -9.12 -0.13
C ASP A 407 3.99 -8.20 -1.31
N GLN A 408 3.87 -8.81 -2.50
CA GLN A 408 3.56 -8.12 -3.76
C GLN A 408 2.07 -7.78 -3.94
N GLY A 409 1.18 -8.53 -3.28
CA GLY A 409 -0.27 -8.36 -3.41
C GLY A 409 -0.84 -8.55 -4.82
N TYR A 410 -0.32 -9.52 -5.59
CA TYR A 410 -0.86 -9.91 -6.91
C TYR A 410 -1.66 -11.21 -6.84
N TRP A 411 -2.63 -11.36 -7.75
CA TRP A 411 -3.55 -12.51 -7.80
C TRP A 411 -3.70 -13.05 -9.24
N PRO A 412 -3.88 -14.37 -9.45
CA PRO A 412 -3.91 -14.96 -10.80
C PRO A 412 -4.96 -14.36 -11.74
N GLU A 413 -6.17 -14.13 -11.22
CA GLU A 413 -7.32 -13.70 -12.04
C GLU A 413 -7.59 -12.19 -11.99
N THR A 414 -6.97 -11.48 -11.05
CA THR A 414 -7.34 -10.09 -10.68
C THR A 414 -6.16 -9.13 -10.55
N PHE A 415 -4.93 -9.64 -10.67
CA PHE A 415 -3.68 -8.88 -10.53
C PHE A 415 -3.61 -8.09 -9.24
N MET A 416 -3.42 -6.77 -9.31
CA MET A 416 -3.22 -5.93 -8.13
C MET A 416 -4.48 -5.78 -7.28
N THR A 417 -5.66 -6.03 -7.86
CA THR A 417 -6.95 -5.94 -7.18
C THR A 417 -7.19 -7.20 -6.35
N SER A 418 -7.53 -7.04 -5.07
CA SER A 418 -7.90 -8.19 -4.24
C SER A 418 -9.17 -8.88 -4.78
N PRO A 419 -9.22 -10.22 -4.88
CA PRO A 419 -10.40 -10.94 -5.38
C PRO A 419 -11.67 -10.76 -4.55
N SER A 420 -11.50 -10.47 -3.25
CA SER A 420 -12.56 -10.30 -2.26
C SER A 420 -12.04 -9.48 -1.07
N ALA A 421 -12.92 -8.88 -0.26
CA ALA A 421 -12.52 -8.17 0.97
C ALA A 421 -11.79 -9.08 1.97
N SER A 422 -12.12 -10.38 1.95
CA SER A 422 -11.51 -11.38 2.83
C SER A 422 -10.14 -11.89 2.32
N SER A 423 -9.80 -11.65 1.04
CA SER A 423 -8.54 -12.11 0.45
C SER A 423 -7.32 -11.44 1.09
N LEU A 424 -7.41 -10.13 1.36
CA LEU A 424 -6.35 -9.38 2.05
C LEU A 424 -6.13 -9.89 3.48
N LYS A 425 -7.23 -10.21 4.19
CA LYS A 425 -7.16 -10.87 5.51
C LYS A 425 -6.48 -12.24 5.41
N THR A 426 -6.77 -13.00 4.35
CA THR A 426 -6.25 -14.36 4.14
C THR A 426 -4.74 -14.36 3.94
N ASP A 427 -4.17 -13.41 3.17
CA ASP A 427 -2.73 -13.28 2.99
C ASP A 427 -2.01 -12.97 4.33
N ILE A 428 -2.61 -12.14 5.20
CA ILE A 428 -2.08 -11.90 6.56
C ILE A 428 -2.12 -13.18 7.40
N GLU A 429 -3.24 -13.93 7.37
CA GLU A 429 -3.37 -15.18 8.13
C GLU A 429 -2.39 -16.25 7.62
N LEU A 430 -2.14 -16.33 6.30
CA LEU A 430 -1.14 -17.22 5.68
C LEU A 430 0.27 -16.87 6.15
N ALA A 431 0.64 -15.59 6.13
CA ALA A 431 1.95 -15.15 6.61
C ALA A 431 2.15 -15.49 8.09
N LYS A 432 1.16 -15.19 8.95
CA LYS A 432 1.23 -15.54 10.38
C LYS A 432 1.29 -17.05 10.62
N ARG A 433 0.63 -17.86 9.79
CA ARG A 433 0.74 -19.34 9.87
C ARG A 433 2.17 -19.84 9.67
N MET A 434 2.97 -19.17 8.85
CA MET A 434 4.39 -19.48 8.64
C MET A 434 5.35 -18.84 9.66
N GLY A 435 4.83 -18.10 10.65
CA GLY A 435 5.64 -17.47 11.70
C GLY A 435 6.14 -16.06 11.38
N PHE A 436 5.68 -15.45 10.29
CA PHE A 436 5.93 -14.01 10.05
C PHE A 436 5.09 -13.15 10.98
N ASN A 437 5.66 -12.05 11.47
CA ASN A 437 4.96 -11.05 12.28
C ASN A 437 4.64 -9.76 11.51
N GLY A 438 4.95 -9.72 10.20
CA GLY A 438 4.61 -8.61 9.33
C GLY A 438 5.06 -8.78 7.88
N CYS A 439 4.89 -7.74 7.08
CA CYS A 439 5.43 -7.68 5.72
C CYS A 439 6.07 -6.32 5.38
N ARG A 440 6.89 -6.35 4.34
CA ARG A 440 7.13 -5.17 3.50
C ARG A 440 6.15 -5.24 2.33
N LYS A 441 5.22 -4.28 2.26
CA LYS A 441 4.17 -4.24 1.24
C LYS A 441 4.74 -3.59 -0.03
N HIS A 442 5.19 -4.42 -0.97
CA HIS A 442 6.13 -4.05 -2.02
C HIS A 442 5.46 -4.18 -3.40
N GLN A 443 5.69 -3.35 -4.42
CA GLN A 443 5.95 -1.91 -4.38
C GLN A 443 4.66 -1.15 -4.71
N LYS A 444 3.70 -1.16 -3.79
CA LYS A 444 2.42 -0.47 -4.00
C LYS A 444 1.85 0.03 -2.68
N VAL A 445 1.05 1.09 -2.77
CA VAL A 445 0.11 1.40 -1.71
C VAL A 445 -1.07 0.43 -1.85
N GLU A 446 -1.28 -0.40 -0.83
CA GLU A 446 -2.36 -1.38 -0.81
C GLU A 446 -3.71 -0.75 -0.47
N ASP A 447 -4.80 -1.44 -0.80
CA ASP A 447 -6.15 -1.10 -0.34
C ASP A 447 -6.18 -0.86 1.20
N PRO A 448 -6.80 0.23 1.69
CA PRO A 448 -6.99 0.52 3.12
C PRO A 448 -7.48 -0.66 3.97
N LEU A 449 -8.26 -1.56 3.37
CA LEU A 449 -8.77 -2.75 4.02
C LEU A 449 -7.67 -3.72 4.48
N PHE A 450 -6.52 -3.76 3.80
CA PHE A 450 -5.37 -4.54 4.23
C PHE A 450 -4.86 -4.06 5.59
N TYR A 451 -4.69 -2.75 5.76
CA TYR A 451 -4.24 -2.15 7.01
C TYR A 451 -5.29 -2.29 8.13
N TYR A 452 -6.58 -2.17 7.79
CA TYR A 452 -7.68 -2.46 8.71
C TYR A 452 -7.58 -3.87 9.33
N TRP A 453 -7.25 -4.86 8.51
CA TRP A 453 -7.03 -6.23 8.97
C TRP A 453 -5.69 -6.41 9.68
N ALA A 454 -4.62 -5.76 9.23
CA ALA A 454 -3.31 -5.82 9.87
C ALA A 454 -3.34 -5.27 11.31
N ASP A 455 -4.07 -4.17 11.54
CA ASP A 455 -4.30 -3.62 12.88
C ASP A 455 -4.97 -4.66 13.80
N ARG A 456 -6.02 -5.34 13.31
CA ARG A 456 -6.85 -6.29 14.08
C ARG A 456 -6.21 -7.65 14.29
N LEU A 457 -5.43 -8.12 13.32
CA LEU A 457 -4.75 -9.40 13.37
C LEU A 457 -3.37 -9.30 14.06
N GLY A 458 -2.87 -8.09 14.32
CA GLY A 458 -1.54 -7.88 14.88
C GLY A 458 -0.46 -8.24 13.87
N TYR A 459 -0.25 -7.37 12.89
CA TYR A 459 0.68 -7.62 11.79
C TYR A 459 1.43 -6.33 11.47
N LEU A 460 2.77 -6.36 11.46
CA LEU A 460 3.59 -5.20 11.13
C LEU A 460 3.56 -4.96 9.62
N VAL A 461 3.53 -3.69 9.22
CA VAL A 461 3.56 -3.29 7.82
C VAL A 461 4.63 -2.22 7.63
N TRP A 462 5.52 -2.42 6.68
CA TRP A 462 6.30 -1.34 6.11
C TRP A 462 5.52 -0.75 4.93
N GLY A 463 5.16 0.53 5.04
CA GLY A 463 4.50 1.26 3.95
C GLY A 463 5.54 1.64 2.89
N GLU A 464 5.28 1.31 1.64
CA GLU A 464 6.20 1.52 0.52
C GLU A 464 5.47 2.16 -0.67
N MET A 465 6.19 2.99 -1.42
CA MET A 465 5.68 3.64 -2.63
C MET A 465 6.16 2.93 -3.89
N ALA A 466 5.33 2.97 -4.93
CA ALA A 466 5.72 2.53 -6.26
C ALA A 466 6.89 3.37 -6.79
N SER A 467 7.96 2.73 -7.26
CA SER A 467 9.05 3.41 -7.97
C SER A 467 8.72 3.61 -9.46
N ALA A 468 9.39 4.57 -10.10
CA ALA A 468 9.38 4.71 -11.56
C ALA A 468 10.61 4.03 -12.18
N TYR A 469 10.72 4.02 -13.51
CA TYR A 469 11.88 3.46 -14.22
C TYR A 469 12.95 4.51 -14.50
N GLN A 470 12.55 5.78 -14.62
CA GLN A 470 13.43 6.87 -15.02
C GLN A 470 13.27 8.12 -14.14
N TYR A 471 14.41 8.69 -13.76
CA TYR A 471 14.46 9.98 -13.06
C TYR A 471 14.14 11.13 -14.01
N SER A 472 13.33 12.08 -13.53
CA SER A 472 13.13 13.39 -14.16
C SER A 472 12.49 14.35 -13.14
N GLN A 473 12.45 15.65 -13.45
CA GLN A 473 11.68 16.59 -12.62
C GLN A 473 10.19 16.23 -12.58
N LEU A 474 9.64 15.69 -13.67
CA LEU A 474 8.26 15.22 -13.71
C LEU A 474 8.04 13.99 -12.81
N TYR A 475 9.01 13.08 -12.72
CA TYR A 475 9.00 11.98 -11.76
C TYR A 475 8.96 12.52 -10.32
N VAL A 476 9.84 13.48 -9.98
CA VAL A 476 9.88 14.14 -8.66
C VAL A 476 8.50 14.70 -8.29
N GLU A 477 7.89 15.51 -9.17
CA GLU A 477 6.57 16.11 -8.92
C GLU A 477 5.43 15.09 -8.78
N ARG A 478 5.52 13.95 -9.48
CA ARG A 478 4.52 12.89 -9.41
C ARG A 478 4.68 12.11 -8.12
N PHE A 479 5.90 11.68 -7.84
CA PHE A 479 6.26 10.91 -6.66
C PHE A 479 5.98 11.68 -5.37
N ASP A 480 6.42 12.94 -5.26
CA ASP A 480 6.25 13.73 -4.03
C ASP A 480 4.78 13.90 -3.64
N ARG A 481 3.91 14.18 -4.62
CA ARG A 481 2.46 14.32 -4.40
C ARG A 481 1.85 13.01 -3.93
N GLU A 482 2.10 11.93 -4.66
CA GLU A 482 1.46 10.65 -4.37
C GLU A 482 2.04 10.00 -3.10
N TRP A 483 3.31 10.25 -2.78
CA TRP A 483 3.92 9.84 -1.52
C TRP A 483 3.26 10.50 -0.31
N GLU A 484 3.01 11.81 -0.36
CA GLU A 484 2.28 12.50 0.70
C GLU A 484 0.85 11.95 0.87
N GLU A 485 0.15 11.70 -0.23
CA GLU A 485 -1.19 11.10 -0.23
C GLU A 485 -1.17 9.68 0.36
N ALA A 486 -0.17 8.86 0.00
CA ALA A 486 0.02 7.51 0.51
C ALA A 486 0.31 7.50 2.02
N MET A 487 1.16 8.40 2.50
CA MET A 487 1.43 8.56 3.93
C MET A 487 0.16 8.94 4.69
N ARG A 488 -0.56 9.96 4.21
CA ARG A 488 -1.80 10.43 4.87
C ARG A 488 -2.86 9.35 4.94
N LEU A 489 -2.99 8.51 3.92
CA LEU A 489 -3.95 7.40 3.90
C LEU A 489 -3.84 6.47 5.13
N VAL A 490 -2.61 6.23 5.59
CA VAL A 490 -2.33 5.21 6.62
C VAL A 490 -1.58 5.71 7.85
N ILE A 491 -1.42 7.03 8.01
CA ILE A 491 -0.68 7.65 9.14
C ILE A 491 -1.27 7.28 10.52
N ASN A 492 -2.58 7.05 10.58
CA ASN A 492 -3.31 6.69 11.80
C ASN A 492 -3.21 5.18 12.14
N ARG A 493 -2.55 4.37 11.31
CA ARG A 493 -2.47 2.90 11.48
C ARG A 493 -1.38 2.49 12.47
N PRO A 494 -1.70 1.82 13.59
CA PRO A 494 -0.69 1.27 14.46
C PRO A 494 0.19 0.20 13.78
N CYS A 495 -0.37 -0.57 12.82
CA CYS A 495 0.36 -1.61 12.10
C CYS A 495 1.50 -1.09 11.21
N VAL A 496 1.39 0.14 10.70
CA VAL A 496 2.47 0.74 9.91
C VAL A 496 3.58 1.15 10.86
N VAL A 497 4.79 0.64 10.63
CA VAL A 497 5.92 0.81 11.57
C VAL A 497 7.18 1.41 10.94
N THR A 498 7.31 1.32 9.62
CA THR A 498 8.43 1.88 8.86
C THR A 498 7.93 2.41 7.52
N TRP A 499 8.50 3.52 7.06
CA TRP A 499 8.31 4.05 5.71
C TRP A 499 9.49 3.68 4.82
N THR A 500 9.23 3.05 3.67
CA THR A 500 10.24 2.75 2.65
C THR A 500 10.01 3.65 1.45
N LEU A 501 10.96 4.56 1.19
CA LEU A 501 10.78 5.59 0.15
C LEU A 501 11.09 5.04 -1.24
N VAL A 502 12.27 4.44 -1.40
CA VAL A 502 12.79 3.93 -2.67
C VAL A 502 13.29 2.51 -2.45
N ASN A 503 13.33 1.70 -3.51
CA ASN A 503 13.91 0.37 -3.50
C ASN A 503 14.98 0.27 -4.59
N GLU A 504 16.16 -0.26 -4.24
CA GLU A 504 17.18 -0.68 -5.19
C GLU A 504 17.63 0.40 -6.20
N SER A 505 17.47 1.67 -5.85
CA SER A 505 17.72 2.83 -6.72
C SER A 505 16.83 2.88 -7.97
N TRP A 506 15.68 2.19 -7.99
CA TRP A 506 14.74 2.22 -9.10
C TRP A 506 14.20 3.65 -9.29
N GLY A 507 14.26 4.14 -10.52
CA GLY A 507 13.95 5.53 -10.84
C GLY A 507 15.10 6.51 -10.56
N TYR A 508 16.22 6.07 -9.99
CA TYR A 508 17.40 6.90 -9.68
C TYR A 508 18.66 6.37 -10.37
N THR A 509 18.61 6.22 -11.70
CA THR A 509 19.64 5.52 -12.51
C THR A 509 21.08 6.01 -12.37
N ALA A 510 21.30 7.26 -11.93
CA ALA A 510 22.61 7.87 -11.73
C ALA A 510 22.94 8.20 -10.26
N LEU A 511 22.30 7.52 -9.28
CA LEU A 511 22.41 7.85 -7.85
C LEU A 511 23.85 7.91 -7.31
N LYS A 512 24.74 7.06 -7.86
CA LYS A 512 26.16 7.01 -7.50
C LYS A 512 26.91 8.32 -7.75
N GLU A 513 26.53 9.11 -8.73
CA GLU A 513 27.33 10.26 -9.21
C GLU A 513 26.52 11.55 -9.42
N ASN A 514 25.19 11.48 -9.29
CA ASN A 514 24.29 12.61 -9.44
C ASN A 514 23.77 13.11 -8.08
N VAL A 515 24.11 14.37 -7.77
CA VAL A 515 23.72 15.07 -6.54
C VAL A 515 22.23 15.38 -6.49
N GLU A 516 21.58 15.63 -7.63
CA GLU A 516 20.15 15.92 -7.69
C GLU A 516 19.32 14.71 -7.26
N HIS A 517 19.70 13.51 -7.71
CA HIS A 517 19.08 12.25 -7.31
C HIS A 517 19.18 12.06 -5.78
N ARG A 518 20.37 12.28 -5.21
CA ARG A 518 20.59 12.19 -3.76
C ARG A 518 19.80 13.25 -2.98
N ASN A 519 19.70 14.47 -3.52
CA ASN A 519 18.96 15.55 -2.88
C ASN A 519 17.46 15.29 -2.87
N HIS A 520 16.90 14.66 -3.90
CA HIS A 520 15.49 14.25 -3.88
C HIS A 520 15.22 13.19 -2.80
N ILE A 521 16.06 12.15 -2.67
CA ILE A 521 15.94 11.18 -1.57
C ILE A 521 16.03 11.87 -0.19
N ARG A 522 16.94 12.83 0.00
CA ARG A 522 17.00 13.63 1.23
C ARG A 522 15.73 14.45 1.46
N SER A 523 15.18 15.04 0.40
CA SER A 523 13.92 15.79 0.46
C SER A 523 12.79 14.89 0.95
N LEU A 524 12.64 13.69 0.37
CA LEU A 524 11.66 12.69 0.78
C LEU A 524 11.84 12.27 2.24
N TYR A 525 13.09 12.03 2.68
CA TYR A 525 13.38 11.69 4.08
C TYR A 525 12.90 12.78 5.05
N TYR A 526 13.25 14.05 4.80
CA TYR A 526 12.87 15.14 5.69
C TYR A 526 11.38 15.50 5.61
N GLN A 527 10.76 15.41 4.42
CA GLN A 527 9.31 15.55 4.27
C GLN A 527 8.58 14.46 5.09
N THR A 528 9.02 13.22 4.98
CA THR A 528 8.47 12.08 5.73
C THR A 528 8.63 12.29 7.23
N LYS A 529 9.80 12.72 7.71
CA LYS A 529 9.99 13.06 9.14
C LYS A 529 9.14 14.22 9.61
N THR A 530 8.85 15.19 8.75
CA THR A 530 8.00 16.33 9.08
C THR A 530 6.54 15.90 9.22
N LEU A 531 6.07 15.02 8.33
CA LEU A 531 4.69 14.52 8.35
C LEU A 531 4.48 13.45 9.42
N ASP A 532 5.45 12.57 9.63
CA ASP A 532 5.39 11.48 10.60
C ASP A 532 6.75 11.22 11.28
N PRO A 533 7.03 11.86 12.42
CA PRO A 533 8.25 11.62 13.17
C PRO A 533 8.20 10.33 14.00
N THR A 534 7.07 9.62 14.04
CA THR A 534 6.81 8.51 14.98
C THR A 534 7.31 7.15 14.49
N ARG A 535 7.77 7.06 13.24
CA ARG A 535 8.18 5.82 12.57
C ARG A 535 9.57 5.94 11.97
N SER A 536 10.27 4.80 11.87
CA SER A 536 11.56 4.72 11.20
C SER A 536 11.42 4.88 9.68
N ILE A 537 12.45 5.40 9.04
CA ILE A 537 12.52 5.57 7.58
C ILE A 537 13.67 4.73 7.02
N ASN A 538 13.35 3.98 5.98
CA ASN A 538 14.27 3.35 5.05
C ASN A 538 14.23 4.14 3.74
N ASP A 539 15.34 4.78 3.37
CA ASP A 539 15.35 5.69 2.22
C ASP A 539 15.41 4.98 0.87
N ASN A 540 16.41 4.12 0.69
CA ASN A 540 16.64 3.33 -0.51
C ASN A 540 16.96 1.90 -0.08
N CYS A 541 15.96 1.04 -0.16
CA CYS A 541 16.06 -0.31 0.37
C CYS A 541 17.14 -1.12 -0.36
N GLY A 542 18.01 -1.76 0.41
CA GLY A 542 18.95 -2.77 -0.06
C GLY A 542 20.38 -2.31 -0.33
N TRP A 543 20.57 -1.11 -0.87
CA TRP A 543 21.90 -0.54 -1.17
C TRP A 543 21.81 0.94 -1.57
N GLU A 544 22.98 1.57 -1.73
CA GLU A 544 23.11 2.97 -2.14
C GLU A 544 22.28 3.93 -1.25
N HIS A 545 22.29 3.68 0.06
CA HIS A 545 21.68 4.56 1.06
C HIS A 545 22.29 5.96 0.99
N VAL A 546 21.44 7.00 1.11
CA VAL A 546 21.80 8.43 1.08
C VAL A 546 21.61 9.08 2.46
N ILE A 547 20.50 8.78 3.13
CA ILE A 547 20.16 9.20 4.49
C ILE A 547 19.07 8.27 5.04
N THR A 548 19.35 7.50 6.09
CA THR A 548 18.40 6.49 6.59
C THR A 548 18.45 6.35 8.10
N ASP A 549 17.34 5.92 8.70
CA ASP A 549 17.30 5.49 10.10
C ASP A 549 17.77 4.04 10.27
N LEU A 550 17.63 3.24 9.22
CA LEU A 550 17.83 1.80 9.20
C LEU A 550 18.90 1.43 8.18
N THR A 551 19.90 0.65 8.58
CA THR A 551 20.83 0.06 7.62
C THR A 551 20.21 -1.21 7.06
N THR A 552 19.81 -1.16 5.79
CA THR A 552 19.14 -2.29 5.13
C THR A 552 20.03 -2.86 4.03
N PHE A 553 19.99 -4.18 3.83
CA PHE A 553 20.73 -4.80 2.74
C PHE A 553 19.95 -5.95 2.11
N HIS A 554 20.16 -6.16 0.82
CA HIS A 554 19.64 -7.31 0.08
C HIS A 554 20.79 -8.29 -0.19
N ASP A 555 20.55 -9.58 0.02
CA ASP A 555 21.53 -10.62 -0.28
C ASP A 555 20.82 -11.92 -0.69
N TYR A 556 20.88 -12.22 -1.98
CA TYR A 556 20.28 -13.40 -2.60
C TYR A 556 21.28 -14.55 -2.77
N ALA A 557 22.43 -14.50 -2.11
CA ALA A 557 23.36 -15.61 -2.08
C ALA A 557 22.75 -16.85 -1.40
N ASP A 558 23.35 -18.02 -1.64
CA ASP A 558 22.90 -19.24 -0.98
C ASP A 558 23.23 -19.24 0.52
N GLY A 559 22.68 -20.21 1.27
CA GLY A 559 22.82 -20.27 2.73
C GLY A 559 24.25 -20.08 3.26
N PRO A 560 25.27 -20.85 2.80
CA PRO A 560 26.65 -20.67 3.23
C PRO A 560 27.22 -19.27 2.99
N GLU A 561 26.96 -18.67 1.83
CA GLU A 561 27.50 -17.34 1.51
C GLU A 561 26.77 -16.24 2.28
N LEU A 562 25.44 -16.34 2.43
CA LEU A 562 24.65 -15.42 3.24
C LEU A 562 25.05 -15.48 4.73
N GLU A 563 25.28 -16.68 5.27
CA GLU A 563 25.82 -16.89 6.61
C GLU A 563 27.13 -16.11 6.78
N LYS A 564 28.06 -16.26 5.84
CA LYS A 564 29.34 -15.54 5.84
C LYS A 564 29.16 -14.03 5.71
N THR A 565 28.21 -13.55 4.90
CA THR A 565 27.86 -12.12 4.85
C THR A 565 27.44 -11.63 6.24
N CYS A 566 26.58 -12.38 6.92
CA CYS A 566 25.97 -11.94 8.18
C CYS A 566 26.86 -12.16 9.42
N GLU A 567 27.98 -12.87 9.30
CA GLU A 567 28.93 -13.15 10.40
C GLU A 567 29.59 -11.90 11.00
N SER A 568 29.68 -10.80 10.24
CA SER A 568 30.27 -9.55 10.72
C SER A 568 29.59 -8.32 10.14
N LEU A 569 29.62 -7.21 10.87
CA LEU A 569 29.13 -5.94 10.34
C LEU A 569 29.91 -5.49 9.10
N ASP A 570 31.23 -5.69 9.05
CA ASP A 570 32.05 -5.28 7.90
C ASP A 570 31.64 -5.99 6.59
N THR A 571 31.28 -7.27 6.66
CA THR A 571 30.80 -8.04 5.50
C THR A 571 29.38 -7.67 5.09
N ILE A 572 28.52 -7.29 6.05
CA ILE A 572 27.21 -6.70 5.75
C ILE A 572 27.38 -5.35 5.03
N LEU A 573 28.27 -4.48 5.54
CA LEU A 573 28.53 -3.15 4.99
C LEU A 573 29.33 -3.16 3.67
N GLY A 574 29.80 -4.32 3.23
CA GLY A 574 30.46 -4.52 1.95
C GLY A 574 29.53 -4.36 0.75
N LEU A 575 30.04 -4.68 -0.44
CA LEU A 575 29.26 -4.61 -1.67
C LEU A 575 28.10 -5.61 -1.66
N LYS A 576 26.95 -5.20 -2.23
CA LYS A 576 25.79 -6.06 -2.50
C LYS A 576 25.41 -5.92 -3.96
N ALA A 577 25.35 -7.04 -4.68
CA ALA A 577 25.15 -7.06 -6.14
C ALA A 577 26.09 -6.09 -6.91
N GLY A 578 27.34 -5.94 -6.44
CA GLY A 578 28.33 -5.03 -7.03
C GLY A 578 28.13 -3.53 -6.70
N ARG A 579 27.16 -3.19 -5.85
CA ARG A 579 26.85 -1.81 -5.42
C ARG A 579 27.33 -1.57 -3.99
N ASP A 580 27.71 -0.33 -3.72
CA ASP A 580 28.03 0.11 -2.36
C ASP A 580 26.76 0.17 -1.51
N LEU A 581 26.83 -0.31 -0.26
CA LEU A 581 25.68 -0.25 0.64
C LEU A 581 25.26 1.19 0.96
N PHE A 582 26.24 2.10 1.04
CA PHE A 582 26.04 3.52 1.20
C PHE A 582 26.72 4.27 0.05
N VAL A 583 26.08 5.34 -0.43
CA VAL A 583 26.66 6.12 -1.53
C VAL A 583 28.00 6.74 -1.12
N ARG A 584 29.00 6.65 -2.01
CA ARG A 584 30.32 7.25 -1.78
C ARG A 584 30.31 8.76 -1.98
N GLU A 585 31.37 9.43 -1.53
CA GLU A 585 31.59 10.85 -1.79
C GLU A 585 31.54 11.17 -3.29
N ILE A 586 30.89 12.29 -3.65
CA ILE A 586 31.09 12.99 -4.92
C ILE A 586 31.97 14.20 -4.62
N PRO A 587 33.26 14.19 -5.03
CA PRO A 587 34.23 15.20 -4.61
C PRO A 587 33.74 16.63 -4.78
N GLY A 588 33.76 17.40 -3.68
CA GLY A 588 33.37 18.80 -3.65
C GLY A 588 31.87 19.08 -3.82
N ARG A 589 31.02 18.05 -3.92
CA ARG A 589 29.56 18.24 -4.12
C ARG A 589 28.69 17.48 -3.14
N ASP A 590 29.11 16.30 -2.67
CA ASP A 590 28.33 15.47 -1.75
C ASP A 590 29.27 14.59 -0.90
N PRO A 591 29.16 14.59 0.45
CA PRO A 591 30.08 13.84 1.31
C PRO A 591 29.88 12.31 1.28
N GLY A 592 28.82 11.82 0.62
CA GLY A 592 28.41 10.42 0.72
C GLY A 592 27.66 10.11 2.02
N ALA A 593 27.41 8.83 2.23
CA ALA A 593 26.74 8.31 3.41
C ALA A 593 27.54 7.13 4.00
N LYS A 594 27.19 6.74 5.23
CA LYS A 594 27.77 5.59 5.92
C LYS A 594 26.84 5.09 7.01
N HIS A 595 27.04 3.84 7.43
CA HIS A 595 26.40 3.29 8.62
C HIS A 595 26.68 4.17 9.84
N LEU A 596 25.64 4.46 10.61
CA LEU A 596 25.73 5.13 11.89
C LEU A 596 25.88 4.07 12.99
N ALA A 597 26.94 4.18 13.79
CA ALA A 597 27.17 3.23 14.88
C ALA A 597 25.94 3.18 15.81
N GLY A 598 25.45 1.97 16.08
CA GLY A 598 24.26 1.74 16.90
C GLY A 598 22.93 1.88 16.17
N ALA A 599 22.92 2.17 14.86
CA ALA A 599 21.70 2.09 14.05
C ALA A 599 21.28 0.63 13.84
N PRO A 600 19.96 0.33 13.80
CA PRO A 600 19.49 -1.01 13.49
C PRO A 600 19.94 -1.49 12.10
N VAL A 601 20.33 -2.76 12.02
CA VAL A 601 20.68 -3.43 10.76
C VAL A 601 19.63 -4.49 10.44
N MET A 602 19.23 -4.59 9.17
CA MET A 602 18.12 -5.42 8.71
C MET A 602 18.44 -6.03 7.33
N CYS A 603 18.23 -7.34 7.17
CA CYS A 603 18.32 -7.99 5.86
C CYS A 603 16.94 -7.91 5.18
N THR A 604 16.75 -6.96 4.28
CA THR A 604 15.43 -6.56 3.80
C THR A 604 14.99 -7.23 2.50
N GLU A 605 15.85 -8.04 1.89
CA GLU A 605 15.48 -9.08 0.92
C GLU A 605 16.56 -10.16 0.91
N PHE A 606 16.12 -11.41 0.98
CA PHE A 606 16.97 -12.59 0.83
C PHE A 606 16.10 -13.80 0.50
N GLY A 607 16.74 -14.91 0.16
CA GLY A 607 16.06 -16.14 -0.24
C GLY A 607 15.91 -16.22 -1.74
N GLY A 608 14.69 -16.08 -2.26
CA GLY A 608 14.47 -16.20 -3.70
C GLY A 608 14.66 -17.62 -4.24
N VAL A 609 14.41 -18.64 -3.41
CA VAL A 609 14.59 -20.06 -3.76
C VAL A 609 13.33 -20.60 -4.45
N ASN A 610 13.42 -21.00 -5.73
CA ASN A 610 12.33 -21.70 -6.41
C ASN A 610 12.43 -23.23 -6.20
N ILE A 611 11.37 -23.98 -6.52
CA ILE A 611 11.38 -25.45 -6.56
C ILE A 611 11.46 -25.87 -8.02
N ALA A 612 12.32 -26.84 -8.36
CA ALA A 612 12.35 -27.40 -9.70
C ALA A 612 10.99 -28.00 -10.08
N ALA A 613 10.43 -27.59 -11.23
CA ALA A 613 9.21 -28.20 -11.75
C ALA A 613 9.42 -29.71 -11.96
N ALA A 614 8.44 -30.53 -11.57
CA ALA A 614 8.44 -31.94 -11.94
C ALA A 614 8.47 -32.02 -13.47
N ALA A 615 9.48 -32.65 -14.06
CA ALA A 615 9.62 -32.72 -15.51
C ALA A 615 8.36 -33.33 -16.15
N VAL A 616 7.53 -32.49 -16.78
CA VAL A 616 6.43 -32.92 -17.63
C VAL A 616 6.96 -32.96 -19.07
N PRO A 617 7.13 -34.14 -19.69
CA PRO A 617 7.64 -34.21 -21.06
C PRO A 617 6.63 -33.57 -22.03
N GLY A 618 7.04 -32.54 -22.77
CA GLY A 618 6.26 -31.93 -23.86
C GLY A 618 5.62 -30.57 -23.56
N ASP A 619 5.84 -30.02 -22.36
CA ASP A 619 5.50 -28.66 -21.97
C ASP A 619 6.72 -27.77 -22.26
N GLY A 620 6.64 -26.95 -23.31
CA GLY A 620 7.70 -26.00 -23.68
C GLY A 620 7.66 -24.68 -22.91
N LYS A 621 7.13 -24.62 -21.67
CA LYS A 621 7.15 -23.39 -20.88
C LYS A 621 8.57 -23.05 -20.45
N GLU A 622 8.91 -21.76 -20.56
CA GLU A 622 10.15 -21.22 -20.03
C GLU A 622 10.28 -21.54 -18.53
N ARG A 623 11.53 -21.76 -18.09
CA ARG A 623 11.85 -22.19 -16.73
C ARG A 623 11.30 -21.20 -15.70
N ASP A 624 10.60 -21.70 -14.69
CA ASP A 624 10.23 -20.95 -13.49
C ASP A 624 11.46 -20.21 -12.90
N TRP A 625 11.35 -18.90 -12.63
CA TRP A 625 12.49 -18.09 -12.20
C TRP A 625 12.65 -18.06 -10.68
N GLY A 626 13.90 -18.18 -10.22
CA GLY A 626 14.35 -18.02 -8.83
C GLY A 626 15.87 -17.81 -8.79
N TYR A 627 16.40 -17.23 -7.71
CA TYR A 627 17.83 -16.97 -7.53
C TYR A 627 18.62 -18.25 -7.28
N THR A 628 18.01 -19.23 -6.60
CA THR A 628 18.53 -20.60 -6.46
C THR A 628 17.38 -21.61 -6.57
N THR A 629 17.66 -22.88 -6.87
CA THR A 629 16.64 -23.92 -7.10
C THR A 629 16.77 -25.08 -6.13
N ALA A 630 15.69 -25.37 -5.42
CA ALA A 630 15.54 -26.56 -4.58
C ALA A 630 15.07 -27.77 -5.40
N SER A 631 15.50 -28.98 -5.03
CA SER A 631 15.10 -30.21 -5.72
C SER A 631 13.65 -30.62 -5.43
N ASP A 632 13.17 -30.32 -4.23
CA ASP A 632 11.88 -30.76 -3.69
C ASP A 632 11.51 -29.93 -2.44
N PRO A 633 10.30 -30.09 -1.88
CA PRO A 633 9.89 -29.36 -0.68
C PRO A 633 10.77 -29.58 0.57
N GLU A 634 11.42 -30.74 0.71
CA GLU A 634 12.29 -31.01 1.86
C GLU A 634 13.62 -30.25 1.73
N ASP A 635 14.20 -30.22 0.53
CA ASP A 635 15.37 -29.39 0.22
C ASP A 635 15.05 -27.90 0.38
N LEU A 636 13.90 -27.44 -0.10
CA LEU A 636 13.46 -26.05 0.09
C LEU A 636 13.38 -25.69 1.57
N LEU A 637 12.76 -26.54 2.40
CA LEU A 637 12.67 -26.31 3.85
C LEU A 637 14.05 -26.21 4.52
N LYS A 638 15.00 -27.08 4.12
CA LYS A 638 16.39 -27.03 4.62
C LYS A 638 17.09 -25.73 4.25
N ARG A 639 16.89 -25.25 3.01
CA ARG A 639 17.45 -23.99 2.53
C ARG A 639 16.85 -22.79 3.25
N VAL A 640 15.53 -22.74 3.38
CA VAL A 640 14.82 -21.68 4.14
C VAL A 640 15.34 -21.62 5.57
N SER A 641 15.44 -22.78 6.25
CA SER A 641 15.98 -22.87 7.61
C SER A 641 17.39 -22.30 7.71
N ARG A 642 18.27 -22.66 6.76
CA ARG A 642 19.66 -22.19 6.73
C ARG A 642 19.75 -20.69 6.49
N LEU A 643 19.00 -20.16 5.52
CA LEU A 643 18.98 -18.75 5.17
C LEU A 643 18.51 -17.88 6.34
N VAL A 644 17.34 -18.19 6.89
CA VAL A 644 16.74 -17.44 8.01
C VAL A 644 17.65 -17.46 9.25
N LYS A 645 18.22 -18.62 9.59
CA LYS A 645 19.18 -18.72 10.70
C LYS A 645 20.50 -18.04 10.38
N GLY A 646 20.94 -18.02 9.12
CA GLY A 646 22.17 -17.34 8.70
C GLY A 646 22.11 -15.85 9.00
N VAL A 647 20.97 -15.21 8.70
CA VAL A 647 20.74 -13.80 8.99
C VAL A 647 20.74 -13.52 10.50
N THR A 648 20.06 -14.35 11.30
CA THR A 648 19.91 -14.08 12.74
C THR A 648 21.12 -14.50 13.59
N LYS A 649 21.82 -15.58 13.20
CA LYS A 649 22.99 -16.11 13.91
C LYS A 649 24.22 -15.19 13.81
N GLY A 650 24.25 -14.25 12.87
CA GLY A 650 25.25 -13.18 12.88
C GLY A 650 25.17 -12.30 14.13
N GLY A 651 23.95 -12.04 14.63
CA GLY A 651 23.72 -11.17 15.79
C GLY A 651 23.80 -9.68 15.49
N HIS A 652 23.95 -9.31 14.21
CA HIS A 652 23.93 -7.91 13.76
C HIS A 652 22.54 -7.48 13.30
N CYS A 653 21.71 -8.40 12.82
CA CYS A 653 20.39 -8.11 12.29
C CYS A 653 19.30 -8.17 13.37
N CYS A 654 18.41 -7.18 13.40
CA CYS A 654 17.20 -7.16 14.23
C CYS A 654 15.90 -7.34 13.42
N ALA A 655 16.04 -7.63 12.13
CA ALA A 655 14.94 -7.98 11.24
C ALA A 655 15.45 -8.78 10.05
N PHE A 656 14.52 -9.51 9.43
CA PHE A 656 14.68 -10.02 8.07
C PHE A 656 13.38 -9.85 7.27
N VAL A 657 13.49 -9.81 5.95
CA VAL A 657 12.36 -9.87 5.01
C VAL A 657 12.63 -10.97 4.00
N TYR A 658 11.89 -12.09 4.09
CA TYR A 658 12.05 -13.20 3.17
C TYR A 658 11.31 -12.93 1.85
N THR A 659 12.00 -13.06 0.71
CA THR A 659 11.40 -12.99 -0.62
C THR A 659 10.97 -14.39 -1.06
N GLN A 660 9.68 -14.71 -1.18
CA GLN A 660 8.47 -13.89 -0.90
C GLN A 660 7.31 -14.74 -0.36
N LEU A 661 6.15 -14.14 -0.03
CA LEU A 661 5.00 -14.88 0.50
C LEU A 661 4.41 -15.86 -0.51
N THR A 662 4.08 -15.40 -1.72
CA THR A 662 3.46 -16.18 -2.80
C THR A 662 4.27 -16.07 -4.09
N ASP A 663 4.29 -17.12 -4.91
CA ASP A 663 4.76 -17.03 -6.30
C ASP A 663 3.93 -15.99 -7.06
N ILE A 664 4.55 -15.17 -7.93
CA ILE A 664 3.85 -14.19 -8.76
C ILE A 664 4.34 -14.32 -10.20
N GLU A 665 3.44 -14.67 -11.11
CA GLU A 665 3.74 -14.87 -12.53
C GLU A 665 5.00 -15.73 -12.74
N GLN A 666 6.05 -15.20 -13.36
CA GLN A 666 7.32 -15.91 -13.58
C GLN A 666 8.22 -16.03 -12.34
N GLU A 667 8.00 -15.24 -11.28
CA GLU A 667 8.75 -15.33 -10.03
C GLU A 667 8.17 -16.44 -9.13
N ALA A 668 8.75 -17.64 -9.19
CA ALA A 668 8.26 -18.84 -8.50
C ALA A 668 9.00 -19.18 -7.20
N ASN A 669 9.46 -18.14 -6.50
CA ASN A 669 10.27 -18.21 -5.28
C ASN A 669 9.48 -17.95 -3.97
N GLY A 670 8.16 -17.94 -4.04
CA GLY A 670 7.26 -17.81 -2.89
C GLY A 670 7.20 -19.07 -2.03
N LEU A 671 6.79 -18.91 -0.77
CA LEU A 671 6.53 -20.05 0.14
C LEU A 671 5.14 -20.67 -0.06
N TYR A 672 4.22 -19.90 -0.64
CA TYR A 672 2.97 -20.35 -1.22
C TYR A 672 3.02 -20.25 -2.74
N SER A 673 2.22 -21.05 -3.44
CA SER A 673 1.99 -20.86 -4.88
C SER A 673 1.18 -19.58 -5.16
N PHE A 674 1.09 -19.19 -6.42
CA PHE A 674 0.37 -17.98 -6.83
C PHE A 674 -1.11 -18.00 -6.45
N ASP A 675 -1.71 -19.18 -6.40
CA ASP A 675 -3.08 -19.43 -5.92
C ASP A 675 -3.16 -19.76 -4.42
N ARG A 676 -2.15 -19.36 -3.62
CA ARG A 676 -2.07 -19.47 -2.15
C ARG A 676 -2.09 -20.91 -1.61
N LYS A 677 -1.64 -21.90 -2.39
CA LYS A 677 -1.47 -23.28 -1.90
C LYS A 677 -0.11 -23.43 -1.24
N GLU A 678 -0.05 -24.24 -0.19
CA GLU A 678 1.19 -24.53 0.52
C GLU A 678 2.18 -25.26 -0.38
N LYS A 679 3.39 -24.69 -0.55
CA LYS A 679 4.54 -25.41 -1.12
C LYS A 679 5.33 -26.15 -0.03
N LEU A 680 5.24 -25.64 1.20
CA LEU A 680 5.83 -26.20 2.41
C LEU A 680 4.75 -26.32 3.50
N ASP A 681 4.90 -27.32 4.37
CA ASP A 681 4.13 -27.43 5.60
C ASP A 681 4.35 -26.19 6.48
N SER A 682 3.31 -25.38 6.65
CA SER A 682 3.38 -24.10 7.35
C SER A 682 3.79 -24.24 8.82
N ALA A 683 3.48 -25.35 9.49
CA ALA A 683 3.88 -25.59 10.87
C ALA A 683 5.40 -25.80 10.99
N LYS A 684 6.02 -26.47 10.00
CA LYS A 684 7.48 -26.64 9.95
C LYS A 684 8.20 -25.33 9.65
N VAL A 685 7.65 -24.51 8.76
CA VAL A 685 8.18 -23.16 8.48
C VAL A 685 8.03 -22.26 9.71
N ARG A 686 6.90 -22.32 10.41
CA ARG A 686 6.73 -21.58 11.66
C ARG A 686 7.77 -21.97 12.71
N ALA A 687 8.01 -23.26 12.91
CA ALA A 687 8.98 -23.73 13.89
C ALA A 687 10.41 -23.22 13.60
N LEU A 688 10.85 -23.18 12.34
CA LEU A 688 12.17 -22.62 12.00
C LEU A 688 12.21 -21.09 12.17
N MET A 689 11.11 -20.38 11.91
CA MET A 689 11.04 -18.93 12.09
C MET A 689 11.13 -18.60 13.59
N GLU A 690 10.36 -19.29 14.42
CA GLU A 690 10.40 -19.16 15.89
C GLU A 690 11.80 -19.46 16.43
N GLU A 691 12.47 -20.51 15.94
CA GLU A 691 13.86 -20.81 16.32
C GLU A 691 14.82 -19.67 15.94
N ALA A 692 14.70 -19.11 14.74
CA ALA A 692 15.57 -18.03 14.29
C ALA A 692 15.32 -16.71 15.03
N ILE A 693 14.07 -16.41 15.36
CA ILE A 693 13.70 -15.28 16.22
C ILE A 693 14.27 -15.48 17.63
N GLN A 694 14.23 -16.71 18.16
CA GLN A 694 14.77 -17.02 19.48
C GLN A 694 16.29 -16.79 19.55
N LEU A 695 17.03 -17.07 18.48
CA LEU A 695 18.48 -16.77 18.40
C LEU A 695 18.82 -15.29 18.60
N TYR A 696 17.93 -14.37 18.21
CA TYR A 696 18.07 -12.95 18.49
C TYR A 696 17.84 -12.67 19.98
N TYR A 697 16.72 -13.17 20.54
CA TYR A 697 16.38 -12.92 21.94
C TYR A 697 17.39 -13.52 22.93
N ASP A 698 18.00 -14.66 22.61
CA ASP A 698 19.01 -15.28 23.47
C ASP A 698 20.33 -14.49 23.56
N ARG A 699 20.57 -13.52 22.67
CA ARG A 699 21.77 -12.67 22.68
C ARG A 699 21.60 -11.38 23.47
N ILE A 700 20.36 -10.94 23.64
CA ILE A 700 20.03 -9.65 24.25
C ILE A 700 19.49 -9.78 25.69
N LYS A 701 19.29 -11.02 26.14
CA LYS A 701 19.14 -11.37 27.57
C LYS A 701 20.50 -11.25 28.25
#